data_AF-A0A258LRW9-F1
#
_entry.id   AF-A0A258LRW9-F1
#
_cell.length_a   1.000
_cell.length_b   1.000
_cell.length_c   1.000
_cell.angle_alpha   90.00
_cell.angle_beta   90.00
_cell.angle_gamma   90.00
#
_symmetry.space_group_name_H-M   'P 1'
#
loop_
_entity.id
_entity.type
_entity.pdbx_description
1 polymer ?
#
loop_
_entity_poly.entity_id
_entity_poly.type
_entity_poly.pdbx_seq_one_letter_code
_entity_poly.pdbx_strand_id
1 'polypeptide(L)'
;MTEEVESPRAATGDGVSILSRPGNSAPGTDLPDGQSDSRMLVAELLGDIGVLRDENRDLRQQLAETRSDPLKSLGDLAQHHMLVRLARLCPPLPRRMVSRFARSAAKRNPLRSLEVGQSVRQANSAEAAPVMPAAAAAPAAAPLNISRQMRAVAVGGDLREDPAKSTIMVVSHEASRTGAPILALNLVQKFSLKYNVVSVSLGGGPLLADFQARSVATYEPERWADRKTMDAIVSEICQVHGISYAVVNSAESRNILPSLKSAGVPVVSLLHEFAAYTRPRTSFADIFDNSDQVIFSTRITLENALEELQMTRGAAIHIMPQGKCIVPRAVRDEKEDAHERMRLDSLMGKGVGEERDFVVLGAGTVEPRKAVELFIECATRVINAPGGGRYRFVWIGHGYDPETGAGNAFYLADQIRRAGIKDQVSVVRATSEIEYAYELADMLLLSSRLDPLPNVAIDALVAGKPVLCFERTTGVVDFLVESGLGDTCVARYLDTTDLASKIRAIAEDEGLRARVCAISRAAAVARFDFDRYVAQIEQIALSIVPAAEQREKDAAVISASGRFRADFYGSDAPEPDAIRAYLEASRIGRAMRKPMPGFHPAIYQSAHEHDIVGGDPFVRFLTAGEPQGPWAPQVIDTDTAIGPLPPAGRSVLHLHVQDPAAVADLAERLRHNTHVPDLVVSVSAQIADAARAALDASGLAVADLQVVPERGGGLGALATVFAARLSAQYDLIGHLELGRRFPARPAMPGAMLETMIGGASGGPMMDRVVSAMAADPTIGLAHPDDPAVAAWGTSRSAAEVLAPRLALGKLPDQVDFPTGGAFWCRSEVLTRLASGGFEWADYPSRSDGTKGQRLEALARLVGILPRALDRRTIVMNVRGVSW
;
A
#
# COMPACT_ATOMS: atom_id res chain seq x y z
N MET A 1 33.17 14.33 61.76
CA MET A 1 33.23 12.85 61.73
C MET A 1 33.27 12.51 60.26
N THR A 2 34.42 12.29 59.61
CA THR A 2 35.60 11.46 59.97
C THR A 2 35.22 9.99 60.18
N GLU A 3 35.88 8.96 59.62
CA GLU A 3 37.10 8.86 58.77
C GLU A 3 36.77 8.41 57.31
N GLU A 4 37.59 8.46 56.22
CA GLU A 4 39.07 8.46 55.96
C GLU A 4 39.70 7.03 55.97
N VAL A 5 40.62 6.56 55.10
CA VAL A 5 41.46 7.08 53.98
C VAL A 5 41.96 5.87 53.09
N GLU A 6 42.57 5.87 51.88
CA GLU A 6 43.02 6.88 50.88
C GLU A 6 42.97 6.42 49.37
N SER A 7 43.90 5.59 48.84
CA SER A 7 44.29 5.55 47.38
C SER A 7 44.97 4.20 46.93
N PRO A 8 45.65 3.99 45.75
CA PRO A 8 46.08 4.87 44.63
C PRO A 8 45.79 4.39 43.17
N ARG A 9 46.40 5.06 42.15
CA ARG A 9 46.22 4.95 40.68
C ARG A 9 47.30 4.08 39.98
N ALA A 10 47.06 3.62 38.72
CA ALA A 10 47.75 4.10 37.48
C ALA A 10 47.64 3.18 36.23
N ALA A 11 47.45 3.80 35.03
CA ALA A 11 47.78 3.37 33.64
C ALA A 11 47.31 1.98 33.10
N THR A 12 47.10 1.71 31.81
CA THR A 12 47.44 2.35 30.50
C THR A 12 46.20 2.42 29.56
N GLY A 13 46.18 3.03 28.37
CA GLY A 13 47.16 3.84 27.62
C GLY A 13 46.60 4.32 26.26
N ASP A 14 47.26 5.32 25.66
CA ASP A 14 46.90 6.08 24.43
C ASP A 14 47.04 5.26 23.11
N GLY A 15 46.68 5.72 21.90
CA GLY A 15 46.11 6.98 21.40
C GLY A 15 46.92 7.63 20.24
N VAL A 16 46.34 8.63 19.56
CA VAL A 16 46.98 9.54 18.56
C VAL A 16 47.13 9.01 17.10
N SER A 17 47.45 9.91 16.16
CA SER A 17 47.28 9.85 14.68
C SER A 17 48.52 10.43 13.94
N ILE A 18 48.41 10.75 12.63
CA ILE A 18 49.16 11.78 11.83
C ILE A 18 50.19 11.32 10.74
N LEU A 19 49.83 11.58 9.46
CA LEU A 19 50.60 11.97 8.24
C LEU A 19 51.51 11.05 7.38
N SER A 20 51.56 11.43 6.07
CA SER A 20 52.67 11.40 5.08
C SER A 20 52.69 10.39 3.89
N ARG A 21 53.09 10.91 2.70
CA ARG A 21 53.50 10.22 1.44
C ARG A 21 54.99 10.52 1.16
N PRO A 22 55.77 9.63 0.50
CA PRO A 22 55.96 9.58 -0.98
C PRO A 22 56.00 8.12 -1.54
N GLY A 23 56.29 7.79 -2.82
CA GLY A 23 56.46 8.56 -4.08
C GLY A 23 57.54 7.97 -5.03
N ASN A 24 57.32 8.02 -6.36
CA ASN A 24 58.16 7.47 -7.48
C ASN A 24 58.32 5.92 -7.50
N SER A 25 58.62 5.22 -8.61
CA SER A 25 58.83 5.56 -10.05
C SER A 25 58.43 4.39 -11.00
N ALA A 26 58.31 4.66 -12.32
CA ALA A 26 58.20 3.67 -13.41
C ALA A 26 59.62 3.15 -13.85
N PRO A 27 59.82 2.27 -14.89
CA PRO A 27 58.88 1.68 -15.89
C PRO A 27 59.11 0.16 -16.20
N GLY A 28 58.42 -0.39 -17.24
CA GLY A 28 59.03 -1.40 -18.13
C GLY A 28 58.28 -2.72 -18.42
N THR A 29 57.80 -2.86 -19.67
CA THR A 29 57.89 -4.05 -20.58
C THR A 29 57.31 -5.45 -20.25
N ASP A 30 56.71 -6.00 -21.31
CA ASP A 30 56.58 -7.41 -21.75
C ASP A 30 55.57 -8.40 -21.13
N LEU A 31 54.81 -9.03 -22.05
CA LEU A 31 53.90 -10.17 -21.87
C LEU A 31 54.62 -11.49 -22.17
N PRO A 32 54.10 -12.61 -21.66
CA PRO A 32 53.80 -13.73 -22.56
C PRO A 32 52.37 -14.27 -22.41
N ASP A 33 51.96 -15.15 -23.33
CA ASP A 33 50.60 -15.68 -23.44
C ASP A 33 50.12 -16.50 -22.23
N GLY A 34 48.85 -16.28 -21.84
CA GLY A 34 48.17 -17.04 -20.77
C GLY A 34 46.63 -17.00 -20.81
N GLN A 35 46.04 -16.57 -21.93
CA GLN A 35 44.58 -16.35 -22.05
C GLN A 35 43.76 -17.61 -22.39
N SER A 36 44.38 -18.72 -22.81
CA SER A 36 43.69 -20.01 -22.99
C SER A 36 43.31 -20.63 -21.65
N ASP A 37 44.31 -20.88 -20.81
CA ASP A 37 44.18 -21.70 -19.61
C ASP A 37 43.36 -20.95 -18.56
N SER A 38 43.53 -19.63 -18.48
CA SER A 38 42.71 -18.75 -17.62
C SER A 38 41.21 -18.82 -17.94
N ARG A 39 40.83 -19.07 -19.20
CA ARG A 39 39.41 -19.25 -19.59
C ARG A 39 38.91 -20.66 -19.32
N MET A 40 39.76 -21.67 -19.51
CA MET A 40 39.44 -23.07 -19.25
C MET A 40 39.24 -23.32 -17.75
N LEU A 41 40.15 -22.82 -16.91
CA LEU A 41 40.08 -22.91 -15.45
C LEU A 41 38.84 -22.18 -14.89
N VAL A 42 38.47 -21.03 -15.46
CA VAL A 42 37.23 -20.33 -15.10
C VAL A 42 35.98 -21.09 -15.54
N ALA A 43 36.02 -21.82 -16.67
CA ALA A 43 34.91 -22.68 -17.08
C ALA A 43 34.74 -23.90 -16.16
N GLU A 44 35.84 -24.54 -15.73
CA GLU A 44 35.80 -25.61 -14.71
C GLU A 44 35.28 -25.08 -13.37
N LEU A 45 35.82 -23.97 -12.86
CA LEU A 45 35.36 -23.34 -11.61
C LEU A 45 33.88 -22.93 -11.66
N LEU A 46 33.37 -22.47 -12.80
CA LEU A 46 31.94 -22.19 -12.97
C LEU A 46 31.08 -23.47 -13.04
N GLY A 47 31.61 -24.56 -13.58
CA GLY A 47 31.01 -25.89 -13.53
C GLY A 47 30.91 -26.41 -12.09
N ASP A 48 32.03 -26.39 -11.36
CA ASP A 48 32.10 -26.81 -9.95
C ASP A 48 31.20 -25.96 -9.05
N ILE A 49 31.17 -24.63 -9.25
CA ILE A 49 30.22 -23.75 -8.54
C ILE A 49 28.76 -24.07 -8.92
N GLY A 50 28.50 -24.56 -10.13
CA GLY A 50 27.20 -25.09 -10.54
C GLY A 50 26.81 -26.35 -9.75
N VAL A 51 27.68 -27.36 -9.76
CA VAL A 51 27.48 -28.62 -9.02
C VAL A 51 27.32 -28.36 -7.53
N LEU A 52 28.21 -27.56 -6.92
CA LEU A 52 28.13 -27.20 -5.50
C LEU A 52 26.87 -26.40 -5.15
N ARG A 53 26.31 -25.60 -6.07
CA ARG A 53 25.02 -24.93 -5.86
C ARG A 53 23.84 -25.90 -5.91
N ASP A 54 23.86 -26.86 -6.84
CA ASP A 54 22.84 -27.90 -6.94
C ASP A 54 22.89 -28.83 -5.72
N GLU A 55 24.07 -29.24 -5.26
CA GLU A 55 24.25 -29.98 -4.01
C GLU A 55 23.81 -29.15 -2.78
N ASN A 56 24.11 -27.85 -2.72
CA ASN A 56 23.64 -27.01 -1.61
C ASN A 56 22.12 -26.80 -1.65
N ARG A 57 21.49 -26.80 -2.82
CA ARG A 57 20.02 -26.77 -2.96
C ARG A 57 19.41 -28.09 -2.49
N ASP A 58 19.95 -29.23 -2.94
CA ASP A 58 19.45 -30.55 -2.58
C ASP A 58 19.62 -30.81 -1.07
N LEU A 59 20.79 -30.48 -0.49
CA LEU A 59 21.02 -30.53 0.96
C LEU A 59 20.08 -29.60 1.75
N ARG A 60 19.74 -28.41 1.23
CA ARG A 60 18.76 -27.51 1.87
C ARG A 60 17.34 -28.06 1.79
N GLN A 61 16.97 -28.69 0.67
CA GLN A 61 15.67 -29.34 0.52
C GLN A 61 15.56 -30.57 1.45
N GLN A 62 16.59 -31.43 1.49
CA GLN A 62 16.67 -32.54 2.44
C GLN A 62 16.64 -32.05 3.91
N LEU A 63 17.29 -30.91 4.24
CA LEU A 63 17.15 -30.28 5.56
C LEU A 63 15.74 -29.74 5.83
N ALA A 64 15.06 -29.18 4.83
CA ALA A 64 13.70 -28.67 4.97
C ALA A 64 12.69 -29.81 5.20
N GLU A 65 12.78 -30.86 4.40
CA GLU A 65 11.99 -32.10 4.55
C GLU A 65 12.25 -32.74 5.92
N THR A 66 13.51 -32.87 6.35
CA THR A 66 13.88 -33.42 7.67
C THR A 66 13.43 -32.54 8.84
N ARG A 67 13.35 -31.21 8.65
CA ARG A 67 12.85 -30.25 9.65
C ARG A 67 11.32 -30.23 9.76
N SER A 68 10.60 -30.74 8.77
CA SER A 68 9.12 -30.66 8.73
C SER A 68 8.42 -31.55 9.78
N ASP A 69 8.99 -32.71 10.12
CA ASP A 69 8.50 -33.59 11.19
C ASP A 69 9.63 -34.50 11.75
N PRO A 70 10.44 -33.99 12.68
CA PRO A 70 11.57 -34.74 13.24
C PRO A 70 11.13 -35.94 14.11
N LEU A 71 9.94 -35.87 14.72
CA LEU A 71 9.41 -36.94 15.57
C LEU A 71 8.98 -38.16 14.73
N LYS A 72 8.33 -37.92 13.59
CA LYS A 72 7.98 -38.97 12.62
C LYS A 72 9.20 -39.61 11.99
N SER A 73 10.24 -38.84 11.65
CA SER A 73 11.50 -39.38 11.14
C SER A 73 12.17 -40.33 12.15
N LEU A 74 12.23 -39.93 13.44
CA LEU A 74 12.67 -40.80 14.54
C LEU A 74 11.77 -42.05 14.70
N GLY A 75 10.45 -41.90 14.57
CA GLY A 75 9.49 -42.98 14.64
C GLY A 75 9.63 -44.02 13.52
N ASP A 76 9.75 -43.57 12.27
CA ASP A 76 9.95 -44.47 11.12
C ASP A 76 11.34 -45.10 11.12
N LEU A 77 12.40 -44.40 11.58
CA LEU A 77 13.73 -44.98 11.80
C LEU A 77 13.70 -46.10 12.86
N ALA A 78 13.01 -45.87 13.98
CA ALA A 78 12.83 -46.89 15.02
C ALA A 78 12.02 -48.10 14.52
N GLN A 79 10.91 -47.85 13.81
CA GLN A 79 10.12 -48.92 13.17
C GLN A 79 10.92 -49.67 12.10
N HIS A 80 11.75 -48.98 11.31
CA HIS A 80 12.63 -49.59 10.32
C HIS A 80 13.61 -50.55 11.00
N HIS A 81 14.37 -50.11 12.01
CA HIS A 81 15.31 -50.99 12.72
C HIS A 81 14.62 -52.16 13.44
N MET A 82 13.42 -51.94 14.01
CA MET A 82 12.60 -53.02 14.58
C MET A 82 12.20 -54.05 13.51
N LEU A 83 11.69 -53.60 12.36
CA LEU A 83 11.29 -54.47 11.25
C LEU A 83 12.49 -55.20 10.61
N VAL A 84 13.66 -54.56 10.54
CA VAL A 84 14.92 -55.21 10.09
C VAL A 84 15.36 -56.28 11.09
N ARG A 85 15.27 -56.03 12.41
CA ARG A 85 15.53 -57.08 13.42
C ARG A 85 14.55 -58.24 13.31
N LEU A 86 13.25 -57.97 13.21
CA LEU A 86 12.22 -59.00 13.02
C LEU A 86 12.38 -59.79 11.71
N ALA A 87 12.91 -59.16 10.66
CA ALA A 87 13.22 -59.82 9.39
C ALA A 87 14.54 -60.63 9.39
N ARG A 88 15.36 -60.52 10.45
CA ARG A 88 16.62 -61.28 10.64
C ARG A 88 16.50 -62.41 11.67
N LEU A 89 15.35 -62.55 12.34
CA LEU A 89 15.11 -63.59 13.36
C LEU A 89 14.46 -64.85 12.78
N CYS A 90 15.13 -65.99 12.99
CA CYS A 90 14.64 -67.34 12.70
C CYS A 90 15.24 -68.32 13.74
N PRO A 91 14.50 -69.33 14.25
CA PRO A 91 13.04 -69.49 14.31
C PRO A 91 12.42 -68.61 15.43
N PRO A 92 11.09 -68.63 15.71
CA PRO A 92 10.02 -69.48 15.18
C PRO A 92 9.11 -68.82 14.14
N LEU A 93 9.47 -67.64 13.60
CA LEU A 93 8.62 -66.90 12.66
C LEU A 93 8.49 -67.59 11.28
N PRO A 94 7.27 -67.77 10.72
CA PRO A 94 7.10 -68.35 9.39
C PRO A 94 7.73 -67.52 8.27
N ARG A 95 8.37 -68.16 7.29
CA ARG A 95 9.07 -67.49 6.17
C ARG A 95 8.25 -66.40 5.47
N ARG A 96 6.94 -66.62 5.23
CA ARG A 96 6.04 -65.61 4.63
C ARG A 96 5.92 -64.32 5.46
N MET A 97 6.04 -64.41 6.78
CA MET A 97 5.98 -63.28 7.71
C MET A 97 7.31 -62.51 7.72
N VAL A 98 8.44 -63.22 7.72
CA VAL A 98 9.79 -62.64 7.53
C VAL A 98 9.86 -61.84 6.23
N SER A 99 9.38 -62.40 5.10
CA SER A 99 9.28 -61.69 3.81
C SER A 99 8.25 -60.56 3.78
N ARG A 100 7.36 -60.43 4.78
CA ARG A 100 6.47 -59.28 4.96
C ARG A 100 7.17 -58.18 5.77
N PHE A 101 7.87 -58.53 6.86
CA PHE A 101 8.68 -57.58 7.62
C PHE A 101 9.81 -56.96 6.79
N ALA A 102 10.54 -57.75 6.00
CA ALA A 102 11.58 -57.24 5.11
C ALA A 102 11.04 -56.20 4.10
N ARG A 103 9.89 -56.46 3.47
CA ARG A 103 9.25 -55.51 2.55
C ARG A 103 8.66 -54.27 3.26
N SER A 104 8.22 -54.42 4.51
CA SER A 104 7.77 -53.29 5.34
C SER A 104 8.93 -52.42 5.85
N ALA A 105 10.10 -53.01 6.12
CA ALA A 105 11.33 -52.30 6.46
C ALA A 105 11.85 -51.50 5.27
N ALA A 106 11.94 -52.11 4.08
CA ALA A 106 12.40 -51.45 2.86
C ALA A 106 11.53 -50.23 2.49
N LYS A 107 10.20 -50.31 2.68
CA LYS A 107 9.30 -49.16 2.49
C LYS A 107 9.52 -48.00 3.48
N ARG A 108 10.12 -48.26 4.64
CA ARG A 108 10.42 -47.29 5.71
C ARG A 108 11.92 -46.98 5.84
N ASN A 109 12.76 -47.37 4.88
CA ASN A 109 14.17 -46.99 4.90
C ASN A 109 14.27 -45.47 4.61
N PRO A 110 14.75 -44.63 5.56
CA PRO A 110 14.87 -43.19 5.31
C PRO A 110 15.91 -42.84 4.25
N LEU A 111 16.83 -43.77 3.90
CA LEU A 111 17.83 -43.59 2.85
C LEU A 111 17.34 -44.01 1.45
N ARG A 112 16.10 -44.48 1.32
CA ARG A 112 15.55 -45.06 0.07
C ARG A 112 15.55 -44.08 -1.13
N SER A 113 15.50 -42.78 -0.89
CA SER A 113 15.59 -41.74 -1.93
C SER A 113 16.95 -41.76 -2.64
N LEU A 114 18.04 -42.05 -1.92
CA LEU A 114 19.41 -42.02 -2.43
C LEU A 114 19.71 -43.19 -3.40
N GLU A 115 19.16 -44.38 -3.12
CA GLU A 115 19.39 -45.59 -3.92
C GLU A 115 18.82 -45.49 -5.35
N VAL A 116 17.68 -44.80 -5.52
CA VAL A 116 17.00 -44.65 -6.82
C VAL A 116 17.81 -43.77 -7.79
N GLY A 117 18.49 -42.75 -7.29
CA GLY A 117 19.28 -41.83 -8.12
C GLY A 117 20.50 -42.48 -8.80
N GLN A 118 21.03 -43.57 -8.23
CA GLN A 118 22.21 -44.26 -8.79
C GLN A 118 21.83 -45.23 -9.91
N SER A 119 20.71 -45.95 -9.81
CA SER A 119 20.30 -46.96 -10.80
C SER A 119 19.99 -46.37 -12.18
N VAL A 120 19.55 -45.11 -12.25
CA VAL A 120 19.26 -44.42 -13.52
C VAL A 120 20.54 -44.02 -14.27
N ARG A 121 21.67 -43.80 -13.58
CA ARG A 121 22.92 -43.32 -14.20
C ARG A 121 23.70 -44.40 -14.96
N GLN A 122 23.45 -45.69 -14.71
CA GLN A 122 24.15 -46.80 -15.38
C GLN A 122 23.48 -47.30 -16.68
N ALA A 123 22.27 -46.83 -17.00
CA ALA A 123 21.50 -47.35 -18.14
C ALA A 123 21.79 -46.65 -19.49
N ASN A 124 22.39 -45.45 -19.48
CA ASN A 124 22.48 -44.56 -20.66
C ASN A 124 23.89 -44.45 -21.26
N SER A 125 24.80 -45.39 -20.98
CA SER A 125 26.22 -45.33 -21.38
C SER A 125 26.68 -46.53 -22.20
N ALA A 126 25.88 -46.96 -23.19
CA ALA A 126 26.21 -48.03 -24.12
C ALA A 126 25.75 -47.70 -25.56
N GLU A 127 26.53 -48.15 -26.53
CA GLU A 127 26.26 -48.16 -27.98
C GLU A 127 26.01 -46.80 -28.67
N ALA A 128 27.09 -46.21 -29.18
CA ALA A 128 27.05 -45.26 -30.30
C ALA A 128 27.98 -45.77 -31.43
N ALA A 129 27.46 -45.85 -32.65
CA ALA A 129 28.21 -46.24 -33.86
C ALA A 129 27.98 -45.22 -34.99
N PRO A 130 29.02 -44.82 -35.76
CA PRO A 130 28.93 -43.65 -36.63
C PRO A 130 28.55 -43.97 -38.09
N VAL A 131 27.70 -43.13 -38.69
CA VAL A 131 27.50 -43.02 -40.15
C VAL A 131 27.30 -41.55 -40.52
N MET A 132 27.89 -41.11 -41.64
CA MET A 132 27.69 -39.80 -42.28
C MET A 132 27.46 -39.99 -43.80
N PRO A 133 27.28 -38.94 -44.62
CA PRO A 133 26.05 -38.15 -44.70
C PRO A 133 25.54 -37.99 -46.16
N ALA A 134 24.27 -37.63 -46.39
CA ALA A 134 23.80 -37.24 -47.73
C ALA A 134 22.53 -36.35 -47.76
N ALA A 135 22.49 -35.50 -48.79
CA ALA A 135 21.32 -34.84 -49.42
C ALA A 135 20.45 -33.88 -48.57
N ALA A 136 20.32 -32.64 -49.07
CA ALA A 136 19.51 -31.58 -48.46
C ALA A 136 18.10 -31.47 -49.08
N ALA A 137 17.12 -31.11 -48.23
CA ALA A 137 15.87 -30.44 -48.61
C ALA A 137 15.47 -29.51 -47.44
N ALA A 138 14.78 -28.39 -47.74
CA ALA A 138 14.55 -27.33 -46.75
C ALA A 138 13.45 -27.69 -45.73
N PRO A 139 13.63 -27.40 -44.43
CA PRO A 139 12.60 -27.58 -43.41
C PRO A 139 11.65 -26.37 -43.33
N ALA A 140 10.35 -26.64 -43.16
CA ALA A 140 9.43 -25.67 -42.56
C ALA A 140 9.79 -25.46 -41.07
N ALA A 141 9.29 -24.37 -40.47
CA ALA A 141 9.60 -24.03 -39.07
C ALA A 141 9.21 -25.16 -38.11
N ALA A 142 10.21 -25.81 -37.51
CA ALA A 142 10.01 -26.82 -36.48
C ALA A 142 9.56 -26.15 -35.17
N PRO A 143 8.68 -26.77 -34.38
CA PRO A 143 8.31 -26.24 -33.06
C PRO A 143 9.55 -26.21 -32.14
N LEU A 144 9.70 -25.13 -31.39
CA LEU A 144 10.74 -24.99 -30.37
C LEU A 144 10.60 -26.14 -29.36
N ASN A 145 11.63 -27.00 -29.31
CA ASN A 145 11.62 -28.21 -28.50
C ASN A 145 11.96 -27.90 -27.03
N ILE A 146 11.07 -27.14 -26.38
CA ILE A 146 11.17 -26.74 -24.98
C ILE A 146 11.13 -28.01 -24.11
N SER A 147 12.01 -28.07 -23.11
CA SER A 147 12.17 -29.27 -22.28
C SER A 147 10.90 -29.60 -21.49
N ARG A 148 10.69 -30.90 -21.25
CA ARG A 148 9.50 -31.45 -20.57
C ARG A 148 9.31 -30.97 -19.11
N GLN A 149 10.24 -30.15 -18.60
CA GLN A 149 10.25 -29.59 -17.25
C GLN A 149 9.73 -28.14 -17.19
N MET A 150 9.59 -27.43 -18.32
CA MET A 150 9.20 -26.00 -18.34
C MET A 150 7.71 -25.75 -18.56
N ARG A 151 6.89 -26.80 -18.72
CA ARG A 151 5.44 -26.63 -18.85
C ARG A 151 4.82 -26.29 -17.49
N ALA A 152 4.12 -25.16 -17.42
CA ALA A 152 3.00 -25.05 -16.49
C ALA A 152 2.07 -26.25 -16.72
N VAL A 153 1.52 -26.83 -15.65
CA VAL A 153 0.63 -27.99 -15.83
C VAL A 153 -0.69 -27.48 -16.39
N ALA A 154 -0.82 -27.55 -17.72
CA ALA A 154 -2.09 -27.36 -18.42
C ALA A 154 -2.96 -28.58 -18.11
N VAL A 155 -3.78 -28.48 -17.07
CA VAL A 155 -4.64 -29.58 -16.59
C VAL A 155 -5.86 -29.78 -17.50
N GLY A 156 -6.13 -28.82 -18.38
CA GLY A 156 -7.30 -28.76 -19.25
C GLY A 156 -8.42 -27.92 -18.64
N GLY A 157 -9.57 -27.93 -19.32
CA GLY A 157 -10.83 -27.36 -18.86
C GLY A 157 -11.98 -28.20 -19.41
N ASP A 158 -13.08 -28.28 -18.67
CA ASP A 158 -14.23 -29.11 -19.07
C ASP A 158 -15.11 -28.43 -20.12
N LEU A 159 -14.99 -27.11 -20.27
CA LEU A 159 -15.69 -26.35 -21.31
C LEU A 159 -14.93 -26.43 -22.62
N ARG A 160 -15.65 -26.59 -23.73
CA ARG A 160 -15.09 -26.40 -25.07
C ARG A 160 -15.01 -24.92 -25.38
N GLU A 161 -13.94 -24.52 -26.04
CA GLU A 161 -13.79 -23.17 -26.59
C GLU A 161 -14.85 -22.91 -27.67
N ASP A 162 -15.48 -21.74 -27.59
CA ASP A 162 -16.51 -21.27 -28.52
C ASP A 162 -15.90 -20.17 -29.42
N PRO A 163 -15.70 -20.41 -30.73
CA PRO A 163 -15.12 -19.42 -31.65
C PRO A 163 -15.95 -18.14 -31.83
N ALA A 164 -17.20 -18.09 -31.35
CA ALA A 164 -18.01 -16.88 -31.33
C ALA A 164 -17.75 -15.97 -30.12
N LYS A 165 -16.99 -16.45 -29.11
CA LYS A 165 -16.61 -15.71 -27.91
C LYS A 165 -15.15 -15.27 -27.98
N SER A 166 -14.85 -14.07 -27.47
CA SER A 166 -13.45 -13.72 -27.18
C SER A 166 -12.98 -14.42 -25.90
N THR A 167 -11.66 -14.63 -25.80
CA THR A 167 -11.05 -15.32 -24.67
C THR A 167 -10.47 -14.32 -23.66
N ILE A 168 -10.67 -14.57 -22.37
CA ILE A 168 -10.14 -13.76 -21.26
C ILE A 168 -9.35 -14.64 -20.29
N MET A 169 -8.45 -14.03 -19.53
CA MET A 169 -7.73 -14.69 -18.44
C MET A 169 -8.29 -14.25 -17.08
N VAL A 170 -8.46 -15.19 -16.14
CA VAL A 170 -8.67 -14.87 -14.72
C VAL A 170 -7.57 -15.54 -13.90
N VAL A 171 -6.87 -14.76 -13.07
CA VAL A 171 -5.73 -15.23 -12.27
C VAL A 171 -6.06 -15.23 -10.79
N SER A 172 -5.77 -16.33 -10.09
CA SER A 172 -5.82 -16.45 -8.62
C SER A 172 -4.45 -16.86 -8.07
N HIS A 173 -4.08 -16.35 -6.89
CA HIS A 173 -2.80 -16.68 -6.25
C HIS A 173 -2.74 -18.12 -5.71
N GLU A 174 -3.90 -18.74 -5.50
CA GLU A 174 -4.08 -20.17 -5.19
C GLU A 174 -5.55 -20.60 -5.42
N ALA A 175 -5.85 -21.89 -5.28
CA ALA A 175 -7.22 -22.46 -5.33
C ALA A 175 -7.75 -22.92 -3.95
N SER A 176 -7.44 -22.19 -2.87
CA SER A 176 -7.90 -22.53 -1.50
C SER A 176 -9.34 -22.11 -1.22
N ARG A 177 -9.96 -22.62 -0.14
CA ARG A 177 -11.32 -22.25 0.28
C ARG A 177 -11.35 -20.93 1.09
N THR A 178 -10.59 -19.93 0.64
CA THR A 178 -10.49 -18.60 1.27
C THR A 178 -11.14 -17.51 0.40
N GLY A 179 -11.30 -16.30 0.96
CA GLY A 179 -12.15 -15.26 0.35
C GLY A 179 -11.76 -14.84 -1.07
N ALA A 180 -10.46 -14.66 -1.34
CA ALA A 180 -9.98 -14.19 -2.64
C ALA A 180 -10.05 -15.26 -3.75
N PRO A 181 -9.63 -16.53 -3.55
CA PRO A 181 -9.88 -17.59 -4.53
C PRO A 181 -11.37 -17.87 -4.77
N ILE A 182 -12.22 -17.79 -3.74
CA ILE A 182 -13.69 -17.91 -3.90
C ILE A 182 -14.22 -16.78 -4.80
N LEU A 183 -13.73 -15.54 -4.64
CA LEU A 183 -14.06 -14.43 -5.53
C LEU A 183 -13.62 -14.72 -6.98
N ALA A 184 -12.37 -15.10 -7.20
CA ALA A 184 -11.86 -15.45 -8.53
C ALA A 184 -12.70 -16.55 -9.22
N LEU A 185 -13.10 -17.58 -8.48
CA LEU A 185 -13.96 -18.64 -9.01
C LEU A 185 -15.37 -18.16 -9.36
N ASN A 186 -15.97 -17.28 -8.55
CA ASN A 186 -17.27 -16.68 -8.87
C ASN A 186 -17.18 -15.77 -10.12
N LEU A 187 -16.06 -15.06 -10.30
CA LEU A 187 -15.77 -14.30 -11.52
C LEU A 187 -15.66 -15.22 -12.74
N VAL A 188 -14.87 -16.30 -12.67
CA VAL A 188 -14.77 -17.32 -13.74
C VAL A 188 -16.14 -17.88 -14.10
N GLN A 189 -16.96 -18.25 -13.11
CA GLN A 189 -18.31 -18.76 -13.33
C GLN A 189 -19.19 -17.77 -14.10
N LYS A 190 -19.23 -16.49 -13.69
CA LYS A 190 -20.05 -15.47 -14.38
C LYS A 190 -19.51 -15.10 -15.75
N PHE A 191 -18.19 -14.93 -15.91
CA PHE A 191 -17.59 -14.62 -17.21
C PHE A 191 -17.75 -15.76 -18.23
N SER A 192 -17.74 -17.03 -17.80
CA SER A 192 -17.88 -18.20 -18.70
C SER A 192 -19.19 -18.19 -19.52
N LEU A 193 -20.22 -17.49 -19.04
CA LEU A 193 -21.47 -17.30 -19.75
C LEU A 193 -21.27 -16.53 -21.08
N LYS A 194 -20.37 -15.54 -21.09
CA LYS A 194 -20.16 -14.60 -22.21
C LYS A 194 -18.81 -14.77 -22.92
N TYR A 195 -17.77 -15.20 -22.22
CA TYR A 195 -16.40 -15.34 -22.72
C TYR A 195 -15.92 -16.80 -22.67
N ASN A 196 -14.90 -17.11 -23.47
CA ASN A 196 -14.03 -18.25 -23.18
C ASN A 196 -13.13 -17.82 -22.00
N VAL A 197 -13.03 -18.61 -20.93
CA VAL A 197 -12.25 -18.23 -19.74
C VAL A 197 -11.09 -19.19 -19.56
N VAL A 198 -9.87 -18.64 -19.55
CA VAL A 198 -8.65 -19.35 -19.15
C VAL A 198 -8.36 -19.02 -17.69
N SER A 199 -8.38 -20.04 -16.83
CA SER A 199 -8.03 -19.88 -15.41
C SER A 199 -6.54 -20.12 -15.21
N VAL A 200 -5.88 -19.23 -14.47
CA VAL A 200 -4.49 -19.42 -14.03
C VAL A 200 -4.48 -19.42 -12.51
N SER A 201 -4.10 -20.55 -11.91
CA SER A 201 -3.96 -20.65 -10.45
C SER A 201 -2.48 -20.79 -10.10
N LEU A 202 -1.93 -19.77 -9.46
CA LEU A 202 -0.50 -19.74 -9.11
C LEU A 202 -0.10 -20.76 -8.02
N GLY A 203 -1.09 -21.43 -7.42
CA GLY A 203 -0.90 -22.52 -6.48
C GLY A 203 -2.14 -23.42 -6.42
N GLY A 204 -1.94 -24.72 -6.27
CA GLY A 204 -3.04 -25.68 -6.19
C GLY A 204 -3.92 -25.50 -4.96
N GLY A 205 -5.05 -26.20 -4.92
CA GLY A 205 -5.95 -26.21 -3.77
C GLY A 205 -7.29 -26.89 -4.05
N PRO A 206 -8.17 -27.03 -3.02
CA PRO A 206 -9.40 -27.80 -3.14
C PRO A 206 -10.41 -27.30 -4.18
N LEU A 207 -10.33 -26.03 -4.61
CA LEU A 207 -11.22 -25.45 -5.63
C LEU A 207 -10.72 -25.63 -7.07
N LEU A 208 -9.57 -26.28 -7.29
CA LEU A 208 -8.98 -26.41 -8.63
C LEU A 208 -9.93 -27.10 -9.63
N ALA A 209 -10.67 -28.11 -9.17
CA ALA A 209 -11.69 -28.78 -9.99
C ALA A 209 -12.88 -27.86 -10.32
N ASP A 210 -13.29 -26.97 -9.40
CA ASP A 210 -14.33 -25.98 -9.68
C ASP A 210 -13.90 -24.95 -10.74
N PHE A 211 -12.61 -24.58 -10.77
CA PHE A 211 -12.04 -23.75 -11.85
C PHE A 211 -12.04 -24.51 -13.18
N GLN A 212 -11.60 -25.77 -13.20
CA GLN A 212 -11.58 -26.62 -14.41
C GLN A 212 -12.97 -26.82 -15.01
N ALA A 213 -13.98 -27.06 -14.17
CA ALA A 213 -15.38 -27.22 -14.55
C ALA A 213 -16.04 -25.96 -15.16
N ARG A 214 -15.32 -24.83 -15.17
CA ARG A 214 -15.82 -23.50 -15.56
C ARG A 214 -14.89 -22.74 -16.51
N SER A 215 -13.84 -23.40 -17.00
CA SER A 215 -12.82 -22.82 -17.86
C SER A 215 -12.66 -23.63 -19.15
N VAL A 216 -12.15 -23.01 -20.21
CA VAL A 216 -11.72 -23.72 -21.44
C VAL A 216 -10.32 -24.32 -21.27
N ALA A 217 -9.50 -23.71 -20.41
CA ALA A 217 -8.23 -24.27 -19.96
C ALA A 217 -7.90 -23.76 -18.54
N THR A 218 -7.22 -24.61 -17.76
CA THR A 218 -6.67 -24.27 -16.45
C THR A 218 -5.18 -24.54 -16.44
N TYR A 219 -4.40 -23.55 -16.00
CA TYR A 219 -2.94 -23.62 -15.88
C TYR A 219 -2.51 -23.44 -14.43
N GLU A 220 -1.59 -24.31 -13.98
CA GLU A 220 -0.92 -24.20 -12.69
C GLU A 220 0.58 -23.90 -12.88
N PRO A 221 0.99 -22.63 -13.04
CA PRO A 221 2.38 -22.20 -12.90
C PRO A 221 2.74 -21.99 -11.42
N GLU A 222 4.01 -22.14 -11.06
CA GLU A 222 4.47 -21.84 -9.70
C GLU A 222 4.44 -20.33 -9.42
N ARG A 223 3.76 -19.91 -8.34
CA ARG A 223 3.59 -18.50 -7.92
C ARG A 223 4.88 -17.68 -7.88
N TRP A 224 5.98 -18.29 -7.50
CA TRP A 224 7.30 -17.65 -7.38
C TRP A 224 8.31 -18.17 -8.42
N ALA A 225 7.82 -18.71 -9.55
CA ALA A 225 8.64 -18.96 -10.72
C ALA A 225 9.38 -17.68 -11.15
N ASP A 226 10.57 -17.86 -11.74
CA ASP A 226 11.38 -16.73 -12.19
C ASP A 226 10.72 -16.02 -13.38
N ARG A 227 11.12 -14.75 -13.58
CA ARG A 227 10.57 -13.87 -14.61
C ARG A 227 10.56 -14.49 -16.01
N LYS A 228 11.61 -15.22 -16.41
CA LYS A 228 11.71 -15.83 -17.75
C LYS A 228 10.75 -17.01 -17.92
N THR A 229 10.60 -17.82 -16.86
CA THR A 229 9.65 -18.93 -16.84
C THR A 229 8.22 -18.41 -16.90
N MET A 230 7.90 -17.35 -16.14
CA MET A 230 6.57 -16.71 -16.20
C MET A 230 6.30 -16.04 -17.56
N ASP A 231 7.29 -15.37 -18.16
CA ASP A 231 7.19 -14.80 -19.51
C ASP A 231 6.90 -15.86 -20.57
N ALA A 232 7.60 -17.00 -20.50
CA ALA A 232 7.39 -18.11 -21.43
C ALA A 232 5.98 -18.71 -21.31
N ILE A 233 5.49 -18.92 -20.08
CA ILE A 233 4.15 -19.47 -19.80
C ILE A 233 3.06 -18.50 -20.25
N VAL A 234 3.17 -17.20 -19.92
CA VAL A 234 2.20 -16.19 -20.37
C VAL A 234 2.22 -16.08 -21.90
N SER A 235 3.38 -16.15 -22.55
CA SER A 235 3.47 -16.16 -24.01
C SER A 235 2.82 -17.40 -24.63
N GLU A 236 3.02 -18.61 -24.08
CA GLU A 236 2.34 -19.83 -24.53
C GLU A 236 0.82 -19.69 -24.40
N ILE A 237 0.31 -19.21 -23.27
CA ILE A 237 -1.14 -19.01 -23.07
C ILE A 237 -1.70 -17.99 -24.07
N CYS A 238 -1.00 -16.87 -24.31
CA CYS A 238 -1.46 -15.85 -25.26
C CYS A 238 -1.43 -16.35 -26.71
N GLN A 239 -0.43 -17.13 -27.10
CA GLN A 239 -0.31 -17.73 -28.44
C GLN A 239 -1.37 -18.81 -28.70
N VAL A 240 -1.76 -19.58 -27.69
CA VAL A 240 -2.78 -20.64 -27.83
C VAL A 240 -4.20 -20.08 -27.79
N HIS A 241 -4.49 -19.12 -26.90
CA HIS A 241 -5.87 -18.73 -26.55
C HIS A 241 -6.30 -17.32 -26.99
N GLY A 242 -5.40 -16.45 -27.46
CA GLY A 242 -5.75 -15.10 -27.92
C GLY A 242 -6.38 -14.22 -26.83
N ILE A 243 -5.71 -14.09 -25.68
CA ILE A 243 -6.23 -13.38 -24.50
C ILE A 243 -6.51 -11.90 -24.78
N SER A 244 -7.77 -11.50 -24.69
CA SER A 244 -8.24 -10.12 -24.94
C SER A 244 -8.07 -9.18 -23.73
N TYR A 245 -8.18 -9.69 -22.50
CA TYR A 245 -7.77 -9.02 -21.26
C TYR A 245 -7.58 -10.04 -20.12
N ALA A 246 -6.91 -9.61 -19.04
CA ALA A 246 -6.70 -10.39 -17.83
C ALA A 246 -7.29 -9.69 -16.59
N VAL A 247 -8.01 -10.47 -15.77
CA VAL A 247 -8.46 -10.06 -14.43
C VAL A 247 -7.57 -10.75 -13.40
N VAL A 248 -6.72 -9.98 -12.71
CA VAL A 248 -5.73 -10.50 -11.78
C VAL A 248 -6.20 -10.23 -10.35
N ASN A 249 -6.66 -11.29 -9.68
CA ASN A 249 -7.31 -11.18 -8.37
C ASN A 249 -6.31 -11.34 -7.21
N SER A 250 -6.40 -10.44 -6.22
CA SER A 250 -5.52 -10.30 -5.05
C SER A 250 -4.10 -9.80 -5.35
N ALA A 251 -3.57 -8.94 -4.46
CA ALA A 251 -2.19 -8.46 -4.47
C ALA A 251 -1.14 -9.60 -4.45
N GLU A 252 -1.53 -10.79 -4.03
CA GLU A 252 -0.69 -11.99 -4.00
C GLU A 252 -0.51 -12.67 -5.37
N SER A 253 -1.28 -12.27 -6.38
CA SER A 253 -1.10 -12.73 -7.78
C SER A 253 -0.05 -11.93 -8.56
N ARG A 254 0.54 -10.88 -7.96
CA ARG A 254 1.34 -9.85 -8.64
C ARG A 254 2.51 -10.32 -9.51
N ASN A 255 3.09 -11.51 -9.25
CA ASN A 255 4.27 -11.99 -9.98
C ASN A 255 4.03 -12.20 -11.49
N ILE A 256 2.77 -12.38 -11.90
CA ILE A 256 2.39 -12.52 -13.31
C ILE A 256 2.20 -11.18 -14.05
N LEU A 257 2.00 -10.07 -13.32
CA LEU A 257 1.69 -8.75 -13.91
C LEU A 257 2.77 -8.26 -14.88
N PRO A 258 4.09 -8.34 -14.57
CA PRO A 258 5.11 -7.88 -15.49
C PRO A 258 5.16 -8.70 -16.79
N SER A 259 4.81 -9.98 -16.73
CA SER A 259 4.73 -10.86 -17.90
C SER A 259 3.50 -10.57 -18.76
N LEU A 260 2.34 -10.29 -18.16
CA LEU A 260 1.13 -9.84 -18.87
C LEU A 260 1.37 -8.50 -19.58
N LYS A 261 1.97 -7.52 -18.88
CA LYS A 261 2.33 -6.23 -19.46
C LYS A 261 3.34 -6.36 -20.61
N SER A 262 4.34 -7.22 -20.48
CA SER A 262 5.29 -7.51 -21.57
C SER A 262 4.68 -8.30 -22.74
N ALA A 263 3.59 -9.04 -22.52
CA ALA A 263 2.81 -9.69 -23.58
C ALA A 263 1.78 -8.74 -24.24
N GLY A 264 1.63 -7.50 -23.74
CA GLY A 264 0.65 -6.53 -24.25
C GLY A 264 -0.80 -6.83 -23.88
N VAL A 265 -1.04 -7.70 -22.89
CA VAL A 265 -2.39 -8.06 -22.44
C VAL A 265 -2.93 -6.96 -21.52
N PRO A 266 -4.12 -6.38 -21.78
CA PRO A 266 -4.77 -5.42 -20.87
C PRO A 266 -5.05 -6.02 -19.49
N VAL A 267 -4.65 -5.35 -18.41
CA VAL A 267 -4.79 -5.90 -17.04
C VAL A 267 -5.68 -5.06 -16.13
N VAL A 268 -6.67 -5.72 -15.52
CA VAL A 268 -7.42 -5.22 -14.36
C VAL A 268 -6.99 -5.98 -13.10
N SER A 269 -6.35 -5.30 -12.16
CA SER A 269 -5.92 -5.87 -10.87
C SER A 269 -6.96 -5.60 -9.77
N LEU A 270 -7.41 -6.64 -9.06
CA LEU A 270 -8.38 -6.54 -7.95
C LEU A 270 -7.66 -6.68 -6.59
N LEU A 271 -7.74 -5.67 -5.73
CA LEU A 271 -6.97 -5.59 -4.48
C LEU A 271 -7.87 -5.66 -3.23
N HIS A 272 -7.55 -6.64 -2.39
CA HIS A 272 -8.32 -7.06 -1.22
C HIS A 272 -7.41 -7.19 0.01
N GLU A 273 -6.34 -6.39 0.04
CA GLU A 273 -5.25 -6.43 1.01
C GLU A 273 -4.85 -5.00 1.45
N PHE A 274 -4.21 -4.89 2.63
CA PHE A 274 -3.54 -3.66 3.07
C PHE A 274 -2.04 -3.70 2.70
N ALA A 275 -1.53 -2.64 2.05
CA ALA A 275 -0.10 -2.48 1.77
C ALA A 275 0.77 -2.57 3.03
N ALA A 276 0.23 -2.11 4.18
CA ALA A 276 0.88 -2.21 5.49
C ALA A 276 1.34 -3.63 5.86
N TYR A 277 0.66 -4.71 5.42
CA TYR A 277 1.07 -6.09 5.70
C TYR A 277 1.62 -6.88 4.50
N THR A 278 1.33 -6.51 3.25
CA THR A 278 1.88 -7.20 2.06
C THR A 278 3.40 -7.00 1.95
N ARG A 279 4.17 -8.04 1.57
CA ARG A 279 5.64 -8.01 1.50
C ARG A 279 6.18 -8.66 0.22
N PRO A 280 7.29 -8.15 -0.37
CA PRO A 280 8.10 -7.00 0.05
C PRO A 280 7.34 -5.66 -0.04
N ARG A 281 7.87 -4.59 0.59
CA ARG A 281 7.20 -3.27 0.60
C ARG A 281 6.96 -2.68 -0.79
N THR A 282 7.72 -3.09 -1.81
CA THR A 282 7.51 -2.69 -3.20
C THR A 282 6.21 -3.24 -3.79
N SER A 283 5.62 -4.30 -3.22
CA SER A 283 4.57 -5.11 -3.86
C SER A 283 3.40 -4.32 -4.44
N PHE A 284 2.95 -3.24 -3.78
CA PHE A 284 1.88 -2.40 -4.33
C PHE A 284 2.37 -1.47 -5.45
N ALA A 285 3.60 -0.94 -5.37
CA ALA A 285 4.23 -0.21 -6.47
C ALA A 285 4.44 -1.13 -7.69
N ASP A 286 4.91 -2.36 -7.45
CA ASP A 286 5.07 -3.39 -8.49
C ASP A 286 3.73 -3.71 -9.18
N ILE A 287 2.61 -3.68 -8.44
CA ILE A 287 1.25 -3.82 -9.00
C ILE A 287 0.85 -2.58 -9.82
N PHE A 288 1.02 -1.37 -9.29
CA PHE A 288 0.64 -0.13 -9.97
C PHE A 288 1.44 0.08 -11.27
N ASP A 289 2.74 -0.23 -11.26
CA ASP A 289 3.61 -0.12 -12.44
C ASP A 289 3.23 -1.12 -13.55
N ASN A 290 2.59 -2.24 -13.21
CA ASN A 290 2.29 -3.34 -14.13
C ASN A 290 0.79 -3.60 -14.36
N SER A 291 -0.10 -2.68 -13.96
CA SER A 291 -1.54 -2.76 -14.21
C SER A 291 -2.05 -1.58 -15.04
N ASP A 292 -2.99 -1.81 -15.95
CA ASP A 292 -3.69 -0.75 -16.68
C ASP A 292 -4.78 -0.10 -15.82
N GLN A 293 -5.48 -0.91 -15.02
CA GLN A 293 -6.55 -0.52 -14.12
C GLN A 293 -6.39 -1.26 -12.78
N VAL A 294 -6.66 -0.58 -11.66
CA VAL A 294 -6.57 -1.14 -10.31
C VAL A 294 -7.87 -0.87 -9.55
N ILE A 295 -8.47 -1.92 -9.00
CA ILE A 295 -9.75 -1.86 -8.29
C ILE A 295 -9.52 -2.26 -6.84
N PHE A 296 -9.68 -1.30 -5.92
CA PHE A 296 -9.68 -1.56 -4.48
C PHE A 296 -11.08 -1.91 -3.99
N SER A 297 -11.18 -2.94 -3.17
CA SER A 297 -12.45 -3.32 -2.51
C SER A 297 -13.01 -2.25 -1.56
N THR A 298 -12.18 -1.32 -1.04
CA THR A 298 -12.58 -0.34 -0.02
C THR A 298 -11.79 0.96 -0.12
N ARG A 299 -12.30 2.04 0.50
CA ARG A 299 -11.55 3.30 0.66
C ARG A 299 -10.34 3.10 1.57
N ILE A 300 -10.51 2.44 2.72
CA ILE A 300 -9.44 2.28 3.72
C ILE A 300 -8.22 1.47 3.21
N THR A 301 -8.40 0.48 2.33
CA THR A 301 -7.26 -0.20 1.70
C THR A 301 -6.58 0.65 0.63
N LEU A 302 -7.33 1.48 -0.09
CA LEU A 302 -6.74 2.45 -1.03
C LEU A 302 -5.92 3.49 -0.28
N GLU A 303 -6.49 4.12 0.75
CA GLU A 303 -5.82 5.13 1.57
C GLU A 303 -4.52 4.58 2.17
N ASN A 304 -4.53 3.36 2.72
CA ASN A 304 -3.31 2.73 3.21
C ASN A 304 -2.25 2.48 2.11
N ALA A 305 -2.67 2.09 0.89
CA ALA A 305 -1.74 1.91 -0.22
C ALA A 305 -1.14 3.23 -0.72
N LEU A 306 -1.95 4.31 -0.75
CA LEU A 306 -1.49 5.65 -1.10
C LEU A 306 -0.57 6.24 -0.01
N GLU A 307 -0.84 5.99 1.27
CA GLU A 307 0.01 6.42 2.39
C GLU A 307 1.36 5.69 2.42
N GLU A 308 1.38 4.35 2.31
CA GLU A 308 2.63 3.55 2.33
C GLU A 308 3.53 3.82 1.11
N LEU A 309 2.96 4.21 -0.04
CA LEU A 309 3.71 4.55 -1.26
C LEU A 309 3.91 6.06 -1.48
N GLN A 310 3.34 6.92 -0.65
CA GLN A 310 3.33 8.38 -0.82
C GLN A 310 2.78 8.82 -2.19
N MET A 311 1.69 8.17 -2.64
CA MET A 311 1.07 8.37 -3.95
C MET A 311 -0.22 9.19 -3.87
N THR A 312 -0.59 9.80 -4.99
CA THR A 312 -1.91 10.42 -5.22
C THR A 312 -2.82 9.41 -5.96
N ARG A 313 -4.15 9.53 -5.84
CA ARG A 313 -5.09 8.65 -6.54
C ARG A 313 -5.15 9.01 -8.04
N GLY A 314 -4.48 8.25 -8.88
CA GLY A 314 -4.57 8.37 -10.35
C GLY A 314 -5.92 7.92 -10.91
N ALA A 315 -6.21 8.32 -12.16
CA ALA A 315 -7.46 8.01 -12.85
C ALA A 315 -7.69 6.50 -13.09
N ALA A 316 -6.63 5.67 -13.08
CA ALA A 316 -6.73 4.21 -13.20
C ALA A 316 -7.11 3.49 -11.89
N ILE A 317 -7.38 4.22 -10.79
CA ILE A 317 -7.57 3.65 -9.46
C ILE A 317 -9.03 3.82 -8.98
N HIS A 318 -9.73 2.69 -8.89
CA HIS A 318 -11.15 2.59 -8.58
C HIS A 318 -11.39 2.09 -7.16
N ILE A 319 -12.50 2.52 -6.53
CA ILE A 319 -13.02 1.92 -5.29
C ILE A 319 -14.32 1.22 -5.64
N MET A 320 -14.36 -0.11 -5.54
CA MET A 320 -15.55 -0.90 -5.85
C MET A 320 -15.62 -2.14 -4.92
N PRO A 321 -16.56 -2.19 -3.97
CA PRO A 321 -16.71 -3.36 -3.10
C PRO A 321 -17.15 -4.58 -3.91
N GLN A 322 -16.60 -5.74 -3.56
CA GLN A 322 -17.01 -7.01 -4.14
C GLN A 322 -18.46 -7.35 -3.78
N GLY A 323 -19.19 -7.96 -4.71
CA GLY A 323 -20.52 -8.49 -4.41
C GLY A 323 -20.48 -9.74 -3.53
N LYS A 324 -21.64 -10.18 -3.01
CA LYS A 324 -21.74 -11.46 -2.30
C LYS A 324 -21.35 -12.61 -3.24
N CYS A 325 -20.27 -13.30 -2.89
CA CYS A 325 -19.84 -14.52 -3.57
C CYS A 325 -20.67 -15.72 -3.07
N ILE A 326 -20.88 -16.71 -3.93
CA ILE A 326 -21.40 -18.03 -3.53
C ILE A 326 -20.20 -18.90 -3.15
N VAL A 327 -20.18 -19.43 -1.92
CA VAL A 327 -19.16 -20.40 -1.51
C VAL A 327 -19.46 -21.75 -2.20
N PRO A 328 -18.52 -22.33 -2.97
CA PRO A 328 -18.73 -23.65 -3.57
C PRO A 328 -18.92 -24.68 -2.47
N ARG A 329 -20.03 -25.42 -2.49
CA ARG A 329 -20.19 -26.60 -1.63
C ARG A 329 -19.24 -27.69 -2.13
N ALA A 330 -18.68 -28.47 -1.21
CA ALA A 330 -18.07 -29.74 -1.59
C ALA A 330 -19.15 -30.66 -2.22
N VAL A 331 -18.73 -31.75 -2.87
CA VAL A 331 -19.66 -32.77 -3.39
C VAL A 331 -20.59 -33.20 -2.26
N ARG A 332 -21.91 -33.04 -2.44
CA ARG A 332 -22.90 -33.27 -1.38
C ARG A 332 -22.86 -34.72 -0.88
N ASP A 333 -22.37 -34.92 0.34
CA ASP A 333 -22.88 -35.99 1.20
C ASP A 333 -23.87 -35.36 2.18
N GLU A 334 -25.16 -35.64 1.98
CA GLU A 334 -26.25 -35.13 2.81
C GLU A 334 -26.12 -35.55 4.28
N LYS A 335 -25.33 -36.59 4.58
CA LYS A 335 -25.01 -37.02 5.95
C LYS A 335 -23.92 -36.15 6.57
N GLU A 336 -22.90 -35.74 5.81
CA GLU A 336 -21.88 -34.83 6.33
C GLU A 336 -22.48 -33.44 6.58
N ASP A 337 -23.31 -32.93 5.66
CA ASP A 337 -24.07 -31.69 5.86
C ASP A 337 -25.00 -31.78 7.09
N ALA A 338 -25.72 -32.89 7.28
CA ALA A 338 -26.60 -33.10 8.43
C ALA A 338 -25.82 -33.21 9.77
N HIS A 339 -24.68 -33.91 9.80
CA HIS A 339 -23.82 -33.99 10.97
C HIS A 339 -23.21 -32.63 11.33
N GLU A 340 -22.81 -31.83 10.33
CA GLU A 340 -22.23 -30.51 10.57
C GLU A 340 -23.28 -29.50 11.07
N ARG A 341 -24.53 -29.57 10.57
CA ARG A 341 -25.66 -28.80 11.12
C ARG A 341 -25.93 -29.17 12.58
N MET A 342 -26.04 -30.46 12.90
CA MET A 342 -26.23 -30.95 14.28
C MET A 342 -25.07 -30.52 15.22
N ARG A 343 -23.84 -30.40 14.70
CA ARG A 343 -22.70 -29.84 15.43
C ARG A 343 -22.89 -28.34 15.72
N LEU A 344 -23.38 -27.56 14.75
CA LEU A 344 -23.67 -26.14 14.94
C LEU A 344 -24.83 -25.91 15.92
N ASP A 345 -25.90 -26.71 15.84
CA ASP A 345 -27.01 -26.69 16.80
C ASP A 345 -26.52 -26.88 18.24
N SER A 346 -25.70 -27.89 18.49
CA SER A 346 -25.14 -28.18 19.82
C SER A 346 -24.25 -27.04 20.38
N LEU A 347 -23.63 -26.25 19.50
CA LEU A 347 -22.75 -25.13 19.85
C LEU A 347 -23.48 -23.79 20.01
N MET A 348 -24.54 -23.56 19.24
CA MET A 348 -25.19 -22.24 19.08
C MET A 348 -26.68 -22.26 19.49
N GLY A 349 -27.40 -23.34 19.20
CA GLY A 349 -28.85 -23.48 19.43
C GLY A 349 -29.20 -23.96 20.85
N LYS A 350 -28.85 -23.17 21.88
CA LYS A 350 -29.22 -23.47 23.28
C LYS A 350 -30.42 -22.63 23.74
N GLY A 351 -31.33 -23.29 24.46
CA GLY A 351 -32.59 -22.70 24.95
C GLY A 351 -33.70 -22.64 23.90
N VAL A 352 -34.91 -22.28 24.33
CA VAL A 352 -36.12 -22.19 23.48
C VAL A 352 -36.94 -20.97 23.89
N GLY A 353 -37.51 -20.24 22.92
CA GLY A 353 -38.33 -19.06 23.19
C GLY A 353 -37.52 -17.96 23.89
N GLU A 354 -38.05 -17.41 24.97
CA GLU A 354 -37.37 -16.37 25.77
C GLU A 354 -36.11 -16.89 26.50
N GLU A 355 -35.98 -18.20 26.68
CA GLU A 355 -34.77 -18.85 27.25
C GLU A 355 -33.67 -19.13 26.20
N ARG A 356 -33.86 -18.76 24.92
CA ARG A 356 -32.82 -18.91 23.89
C ARG A 356 -31.66 -17.94 24.15
N ASP A 357 -30.43 -18.47 24.09
CA ASP A 357 -29.21 -17.67 24.14
C ASP A 357 -29.14 -16.66 22.98
N PHE A 358 -28.65 -15.45 23.25
CA PHE A 358 -28.30 -14.46 22.22
C PHE A 358 -26.93 -14.77 21.64
N VAL A 359 -26.88 -15.16 20.37
CA VAL A 359 -25.68 -15.73 19.73
C VAL A 359 -24.89 -14.66 18.94
N VAL A 360 -23.70 -14.35 19.43
CA VAL A 360 -22.71 -13.49 18.77
C VAL A 360 -21.67 -14.35 18.04
N LEU A 361 -21.66 -14.27 16.72
CA LEU A 361 -20.76 -15.01 15.84
C LEU A 361 -19.50 -14.18 15.52
N GLY A 362 -18.33 -14.82 15.55
CA GLY A 362 -17.10 -14.34 14.91
C GLY A 362 -16.66 -15.35 13.85
N ALA A 363 -16.02 -14.89 12.77
CA ALA A 363 -15.66 -15.78 11.67
C ALA A 363 -14.36 -15.38 10.95
N GLY A 364 -13.49 -16.37 10.70
CA GLY A 364 -12.24 -16.23 9.97
C GLY A 364 -11.07 -16.99 10.59
N THR A 365 -9.96 -17.09 9.87
CA THR A 365 -8.71 -17.69 10.36
C THR A 365 -8.26 -17.05 11.67
N VAL A 366 -7.79 -17.88 12.61
CA VAL A 366 -7.26 -17.42 13.90
C VAL A 366 -5.85 -16.88 13.70
N GLU A 367 -5.77 -15.58 13.42
CA GLU A 367 -4.53 -14.85 13.13
C GLU A 367 -4.51 -13.49 13.87
N PRO A 368 -3.33 -12.89 14.16
CA PRO A 368 -3.22 -11.59 14.84
C PRO A 368 -3.97 -10.44 14.15
N ARG A 369 -4.21 -10.56 12.84
CA ARG A 369 -4.97 -9.62 12.02
C ARG A 369 -6.49 -9.62 12.33
N LYS A 370 -7.05 -10.80 12.65
CA LYS A 370 -8.46 -11.00 13.05
C LYS A 370 -8.70 -10.74 14.54
N ALA A 371 -7.64 -10.77 15.34
CA ALA A 371 -7.64 -10.34 16.75
C ALA A 371 -8.72 -11.03 17.61
N VAL A 372 -8.73 -12.37 17.59
CA VAL A 372 -9.70 -13.20 18.33
C VAL A 372 -9.65 -12.94 19.84
N GLU A 373 -8.50 -12.49 20.37
CA GLU A 373 -8.35 -12.04 21.74
C GLU A 373 -9.22 -10.81 22.07
N LEU A 374 -9.51 -9.93 21.10
CA LEU A 374 -10.42 -8.79 21.28
C LEU A 374 -11.89 -9.23 21.21
N PHE A 375 -12.22 -10.27 20.44
CA PHE A 375 -13.53 -10.92 20.48
C PHE A 375 -13.79 -11.55 21.87
N ILE A 376 -12.81 -12.26 22.42
CA ILE A 376 -12.85 -12.84 23.78
C ILE A 376 -12.94 -11.72 24.85
N GLU A 377 -12.22 -10.63 24.68
CA GLU A 377 -12.21 -9.46 25.59
C GLU A 377 -13.55 -8.69 25.59
N CYS A 378 -14.24 -8.62 24.44
CA CYS A 378 -15.62 -8.15 24.35
C CYS A 378 -16.60 -9.13 25.01
N ALA A 379 -16.49 -10.42 24.72
CA ALA A 379 -17.31 -11.47 25.32
C ALA A 379 -17.21 -11.44 26.85
N THR A 380 -16.00 -11.28 27.39
CA THR A 380 -15.73 -11.17 28.84
C THR A 380 -16.48 -10.00 29.48
N ARG A 381 -16.59 -8.84 28.82
CA ARG A 381 -17.39 -7.70 29.31
C ARG A 381 -18.89 -7.95 29.29
N VAL A 382 -19.39 -8.55 28.21
CA VAL A 382 -20.83 -8.83 28.06
C VAL A 382 -21.29 -9.91 29.04
N ILE A 383 -20.51 -11.00 29.19
CA ILE A 383 -20.83 -12.13 30.08
C ILE A 383 -20.74 -11.75 31.56
N ASN A 384 -19.78 -10.90 31.95
CA ASN A 384 -19.64 -10.44 33.34
C ASN A 384 -20.53 -9.24 33.70
N ALA A 385 -21.32 -8.72 32.76
CA ALA A 385 -22.32 -7.70 33.03
C ALA A 385 -23.62 -8.30 33.64
N PRO A 386 -24.47 -7.51 34.32
CA PRO A 386 -25.80 -7.96 34.73
C PRO A 386 -26.60 -8.49 33.54
N GLY A 387 -27.17 -9.69 33.68
CA GLY A 387 -27.87 -10.39 32.58
C GLY A 387 -26.94 -11.12 31.59
N GLY A 388 -25.62 -11.07 31.77
CA GLY A 388 -24.62 -11.62 30.85
C GLY A 388 -24.70 -13.13 30.58
N GLY A 389 -25.33 -13.90 31.48
CA GLY A 389 -25.50 -15.35 31.34
C GLY A 389 -26.37 -15.82 30.17
N ARG A 390 -27.07 -14.92 29.46
CA ARG A 390 -27.86 -15.22 28.25
C ARG A 390 -27.06 -15.16 26.95
N TYR A 391 -25.76 -14.83 26.99
CA TYR A 391 -24.98 -14.52 25.79
C TYR A 391 -24.05 -15.68 25.40
N ARG A 392 -24.03 -15.99 24.11
CA ARG A 392 -23.27 -17.10 23.51
C ARG A 392 -22.30 -16.53 22.49
N PHE A 393 -21.00 -16.69 22.68
CA PHE A 393 -19.99 -16.23 21.72
C PHE A 393 -19.33 -17.42 21.03
N VAL A 394 -19.40 -17.48 19.70
CA VAL A 394 -18.82 -18.57 18.91
C VAL A 394 -17.92 -18.00 17.82
N TRP A 395 -16.66 -18.41 17.77
CA TRP A 395 -15.73 -18.09 16.69
C TRP A 395 -15.52 -19.31 15.78
N ILE A 396 -15.76 -19.17 14.48
CA ILE A 396 -15.61 -20.24 13.48
C ILE A 396 -14.41 -19.96 12.56
N GLY A 397 -13.41 -20.84 12.53
CA GLY A 397 -12.22 -20.62 11.71
C GLY A 397 -11.19 -21.75 11.62
N HIS A 398 -10.20 -21.59 10.73
CA HIS A 398 -8.98 -22.40 10.74
C HIS A 398 -7.92 -21.80 11.68
N GLY A 399 -6.92 -22.59 12.08
CA GLY A 399 -5.79 -22.11 12.89
C GLY A 399 -5.97 -22.18 14.41
N TYR A 400 -7.07 -22.76 14.90
CA TYR A 400 -7.26 -23.03 16.34
C TYR A 400 -7.01 -24.50 16.68
N ASP A 401 -5.83 -24.78 17.23
CA ASP A 401 -5.50 -26.03 17.92
C ASP A 401 -4.66 -25.69 19.16
N PRO A 402 -5.25 -25.74 20.38
CA PRO A 402 -4.53 -25.47 21.62
C PRO A 402 -3.60 -26.60 22.11
N GLU A 403 -3.73 -27.81 21.57
CA GLU A 403 -3.06 -29.02 22.08
C GLU A 403 -1.84 -29.40 21.23
N THR A 404 -1.90 -29.21 19.91
CA THR A 404 -0.78 -29.50 18.98
C THR A 404 -0.36 -28.31 18.11
N GLY A 405 -1.13 -27.22 18.10
CA GLY A 405 -0.86 -26.04 17.29
C GLY A 405 0.21 -25.11 17.86
N ALA A 406 1.09 -24.61 16.98
CA ALA A 406 2.00 -23.53 17.31
C ALA A 406 1.32 -22.15 17.19
N GLY A 407 1.71 -21.20 18.05
CA GLY A 407 1.27 -19.80 17.97
C GLY A 407 0.09 -19.44 18.88
N ASN A 408 -0.83 -18.61 18.40
CA ASN A 408 -1.80 -17.91 19.24
C ASN A 408 -2.87 -18.79 19.92
N ALA A 409 -3.16 -19.98 19.40
CA ALA A 409 -4.28 -20.81 19.87
C ALA A 409 -4.21 -21.14 21.37
N PHE A 410 -3.01 -21.43 21.89
CA PHE A 410 -2.79 -21.68 23.32
C PHE A 410 -3.13 -20.47 24.20
N TYR A 411 -2.69 -19.26 23.81
CA TYR A 411 -2.97 -18.03 24.57
C TYR A 411 -4.48 -17.70 24.60
N LEU A 412 -5.19 -17.91 23.49
CA LEU A 412 -6.63 -17.72 23.41
C LEU A 412 -7.39 -18.72 24.30
N ALA A 413 -6.96 -19.98 24.32
CA ALA A 413 -7.52 -21.01 25.20
C ALA A 413 -7.30 -20.69 26.68
N ASP A 414 -6.10 -20.23 27.07
CA ASP A 414 -5.80 -19.86 28.45
C ASP A 414 -6.51 -18.56 28.87
N GLN A 415 -6.72 -17.59 27.94
CA GLN A 415 -7.53 -16.39 28.16
C GLN A 415 -8.98 -16.78 28.50
N ILE A 416 -9.63 -17.58 27.65
CA ILE A 416 -11.01 -18.09 27.86
C ILE A 416 -11.13 -18.83 29.19
N ARG A 417 -10.13 -19.67 29.52
CA ARG A 417 -10.09 -20.46 30.76
C ARG A 417 -9.92 -19.57 32.01
N ARG A 418 -9.02 -18.58 31.99
CA ARG A 418 -8.75 -17.69 33.14
C ARG A 418 -9.82 -16.64 33.36
N ALA A 419 -10.48 -16.18 32.30
CA ALA A 419 -11.60 -15.25 32.39
C ALA A 419 -12.90 -15.91 32.91
N GLY A 420 -12.92 -17.24 33.08
CA GLY A 420 -14.09 -17.99 33.60
C GLY A 420 -15.22 -18.21 32.59
N ILE A 421 -15.03 -17.79 31.33
CA ILE A 421 -16.08 -17.71 30.31
C ILE A 421 -16.16 -18.95 29.39
N LYS A 422 -15.41 -20.02 29.70
CA LYS A 422 -15.32 -21.25 28.88
C LYS A 422 -16.70 -21.84 28.52
N ASP A 423 -17.65 -21.80 29.44
CA ASP A 423 -18.98 -22.38 29.24
C ASP A 423 -19.92 -21.49 28.39
N GLN A 424 -19.45 -20.32 27.95
CA GLN A 424 -20.17 -19.35 27.10
C GLN A 424 -19.42 -18.92 25.83
N VAL A 425 -18.08 -19.11 25.77
CA VAL A 425 -17.23 -18.72 24.64
C VAL A 425 -16.54 -19.95 24.02
N SER A 426 -16.78 -20.18 22.73
CA SER A 426 -16.23 -21.32 21.98
C SER A 426 -15.49 -20.87 20.72
N VAL A 427 -14.23 -21.28 20.56
CA VAL A 427 -13.49 -21.17 19.30
C VAL A 427 -13.43 -22.55 18.66
N VAL A 428 -13.92 -22.68 17.42
CA VAL A 428 -14.13 -23.97 16.76
C VAL A 428 -13.62 -23.97 15.31
N ARG A 429 -13.35 -25.17 14.78
CA ARG A 429 -12.94 -25.35 13.38
C ARG A 429 -13.96 -24.76 12.39
N ALA A 430 -13.45 -24.37 11.23
CA ALA A 430 -14.26 -24.00 10.07
C ALA A 430 -15.31 -25.07 9.70
N THR A 431 -16.37 -24.63 9.03
CA THR A 431 -17.56 -25.40 8.65
C THR A 431 -17.79 -25.36 7.14
N SER A 432 -18.45 -26.39 6.59
CA SER A 432 -19.05 -26.34 5.25
C SER A 432 -20.33 -25.48 5.23
N GLU A 433 -21.13 -25.54 6.29
CA GLU A 433 -22.47 -24.96 6.40
C GLU A 433 -22.44 -23.59 7.12
N ILE A 434 -21.62 -22.66 6.63
CA ILE A 434 -21.47 -21.33 7.24
C ILE A 434 -22.76 -20.49 7.17
N GLU A 435 -23.56 -20.66 6.12
CA GLU A 435 -24.87 -19.99 6.00
C GLU A 435 -25.83 -20.43 7.13
N TYR A 436 -25.77 -21.69 7.57
CA TYR A 436 -26.55 -22.18 8.71
C TYR A 436 -26.08 -21.59 10.04
N ALA A 437 -24.77 -21.32 10.18
CA ALA A 437 -24.26 -20.58 11.33
C ALA A 437 -24.75 -19.12 11.34
N TYR A 438 -24.94 -18.46 10.19
CA TYR A 438 -25.61 -17.15 10.14
C TYR A 438 -27.10 -17.25 10.51
N GLU A 439 -27.81 -18.30 10.06
CA GLU A 439 -29.21 -18.53 10.46
C GLU A 439 -29.35 -18.61 12.00
N LEU A 440 -28.50 -19.42 12.66
CA LEU A 440 -28.46 -19.61 14.11
C LEU A 440 -27.95 -18.40 14.92
N ALA A 441 -27.12 -17.54 14.32
CA ALA A 441 -26.56 -16.34 14.98
C ALA A 441 -27.57 -15.19 15.06
N ASP A 442 -27.48 -14.34 16.08
CA ASP A 442 -28.27 -13.10 16.20
C ASP A 442 -27.46 -11.85 15.84
N MET A 443 -26.13 -11.95 15.79
CA MET A 443 -25.20 -10.85 15.51
C MET A 443 -23.85 -11.39 14.98
N LEU A 444 -23.17 -10.62 14.13
CA LEU A 444 -21.75 -10.85 13.79
C LEU A 444 -20.86 -9.78 14.45
N LEU A 445 -19.72 -10.18 15.00
CA LEU A 445 -18.72 -9.30 15.61
C LEU A 445 -17.38 -9.39 14.86
N LEU A 446 -16.95 -8.27 14.28
CA LEU A 446 -15.68 -8.11 13.59
C LEU A 446 -14.64 -7.46 14.53
N SER A 447 -13.92 -8.29 15.28
CA SER A 447 -12.86 -7.87 16.19
C SER A 447 -11.56 -7.42 15.49
N SER A 448 -11.46 -7.59 14.17
CA SER A 448 -10.24 -7.47 13.39
C SER A 448 -9.53 -6.11 13.52
N ARG A 449 -8.19 -6.13 13.38
CA ARG A 449 -7.34 -4.92 13.32
C ARG A 449 -7.20 -4.34 11.92
N LEU A 450 -7.11 -5.18 10.89
CA LEU A 450 -6.93 -4.80 9.48
C LEU A 450 -7.63 -5.82 8.58
N ASP A 451 -8.87 -5.55 8.17
CA ASP A 451 -9.71 -6.52 7.48
C ASP A 451 -10.50 -5.86 6.34
N PRO A 452 -9.99 -5.91 5.09
CA PRO A 452 -10.46 -5.08 3.98
C PRO A 452 -11.99 -5.07 3.80
N LEU A 453 -12.53 -6.07 3.10
CA LEU A 453 -13.96 -6.30 2.99
C LEU A 453 -14.21 -7.80 3.18
N PRO A 454 -14.31 -8.28 4.43
CA PRO A 454 -14.42 -9.70 4.72
C PRO A 454 -15.78 -10.25 4.25
N ASN A 455 -15.78 -11.27 3.38
CA ASN A 455 -17.01 -11.92 2.87
C ASN A 455 -18.02 -12.24 3.97
N VAL A 456 -17.55 -12.72 5.13
CA VAL A 456 -18.42 -13.08 6.28
C VAL A 456 -19.28 -11.91 6.79
N ALA A 457 -18.83 -10.67 6.61
CA ALA A 457 -19.60 -9.48 6.92
C ALA A 457 -20.66 -9.19 5.85
N ILE A 458 -20.31 -9.30 4.56
CA ILE A 458 -21.27 -9.20 3.46
C ILE A 458 -22.38 -10.25 3.63
N ASP A 459 -22.01 -11.50 3.93
CA ASP A 459 -22.94 -12.59 4.14
C ASP A 459 -23.92 -12.30 5.29
N ALA A 460 -23.40 -11.91 6.46
CA ALA A 460 -24.21 -11.59 7.63
C ALA A 460 -25.14 -10.39 7.39
N LEU A 461 -24.66 -9.34 6.72
CA LEU A 461 -25.48 -8.17 6.36
C LEU A 461 -26.61 -8.55 5.38
N VAL A 462 -26.32 -9.37 4.35
CA VAL A 462 -27.33 -9.85 3.38
C VAL A 462 -28.33 -10.82 4.03
N ALA A 463 -27.89 -11.60 5.02
CA ALA A 463 -28.75 -12.40 5.90
C ALA A 463 -29.55 -11.55 6.91
N GLY A 464 -29.33 -10.23 6.95
CA GLY A 464 -30.04 -9.29 7.83
C GLY A 464 -29.65 -9.39 9.30
N LYS A 465 -28.41 -9.78 9.59
CA LYS A 465 -27.84 -9.82 10.94
C LYS A 465 -27.10 -8.49 11.23
N PRO A 466 -27.19 -7.91 12.43
CA PRO A 466 -26.36 -6.77 12.81
C PRO A 466 -24.87 -7.16 12.74
N VAL A 467 -24.05 -6.30 12.13
CA VAL A 467 -22.60 -6.48 12.10
C VAL A 467 -21.95 -5.33 12.85
N LEU A 468 -21.20 -5.66 13.89
CA LEU A 468 -20.52 -4.69 14.74
C LEU A 468 -19.01 -4.78 14.53
N CYS A 469 -18.32 -3.64 14.51
CA CYS A 469 -16.89 -3.56 14.26
C CYS A 469 -16.22 -2.39 14.99
N PHE A 470 -14.89 -2.35 14.93
CA PHE A 470 -14.12 -1.17 15.31
C PHE A 470 -14.00 -0.18 14.14
N GLU A 471 -14.06 1.10 14.47
CA GLU A 471 -13.68 2.22 13.63
C GLU A 471 -12.27 2.00 13.06
N ARG A 472 -12.02 2.42 11.82
CA ARG A 472 -10.69 2.39 11.16
C ARG A 472 -10.01 1.01 11.03
N THR A 473 -10.72 -0.12 11.21
CA THR A 473 -10.13 -1.47 10.99
C THR A 473 -10.63 -2.22 9.75
N THR A 474 -11.78 -1.82 9.18
CA THR A 474 -12.42 -2.52 8.06
C THR A 474 -13.27 -1.57 7.20
N GLY A 475 -13.36 -1.83 5.88
CA GLY A 475 -14.24 -1.06 4.98
C GLY A 475 -15.73 -1.32 5.20
N VAL A 476 -16.11 -2.24 6.10
CA VAL A 476 -17.49 -2.35 6.61
C VAL A 476 -17.87 -1.09 7.41
N VAL A 477 -16.90 -0.34 7.96
CA VAL A 477 -17.14 0.95 8.64
C VAL A 477 -17.77 1.97 7.69
N ASP A 478 -17.20 2.17 6.49
CA ASP A 478 -17.76 3.09 5.48
C ASP A 478 -19.23 2.75 5.19
N PHE A 479 -19.51 1.46 4.95
CA PHE A 479 -20.87 0.96 4.67
C PHE A 479 -21.85 1.23 5.83
N LEU A 480 -21.43 0.98 7.07
CA LEU A 480 -22.29 1.22 8.25
C LEU A 480 -22.56 2.71 8.47
N VAL A 481 -21.55 3.57 8.27
CA VAL A 481 -21.69 5.03 8.38
C VAL A 481 -22.57 5.58 7.25
N GLU A 482 -22.33 5.18 5.99
CA GLU A 482 -23.15 5.55 4.82
C GLU A 482 -24.62 5.07 4.97
N SER A 483 -24.86 3.99 5.71
CA SER A 483 -26.20 3.45 6.01
C SER A 483 -26.88 4.09 7.25
N GLY A 484 -26.24 5.08 7.90
CA GLY A 484 -26.78 5.70 9.12
C GLY A 484 -26.71 4.83 10.39
N LEU A 485 -25.88 3.78 10.38
CA LEU A 485 -25.69 2.83 11.49
C LEU A 485 -24.40 3.09 12.29
N GLY A 486 -23.60 4.10 11.93
CA GLY A 486 -22.30 4.41 12.53
C GLY A 486 -22.29 4.36 14.06
N ASP A 487 -23.01 5.26 14.73
CA ASP A 487 -23.06 5.37 16.20
C ASP A 487 -23.53 4.07 16.91
N THR A 488 -24.31 3.26 16.21
CA THR A 488 -24.97 2.04 16.71
C THR A 488 -24.11 0.78 16.51
N CYS A 489 -23.32 0.71 15.43
CA CYS A 489 -22.60 -0.51 15.04
C CYS A 489 -21.07 -0.37 14.98
N VAL A 490 -20.54 0.86 14.92
CA VAL A 490 -19.09 1.12 14.86
C VAL A 490 -18.62 1.65 16.22
N ALA A 491 -17.81 0.88 16.93
CA ALA A 491 -17.19 1.31 18.18
C ALA A 491 -15.83 1.99 17.93
N ARG A 492 -15.42 2.90 18.81
CA ARG A 492 -14.11 3.58 18.75
C ARG A 492 -12.95 2.60 18.56
N TYR A 493 -11.91 3.03 17.85
CA TYR A 493 -10.76 2.18 17.48
C TYR A 493 -10.23 1.29 18.63
N LEU A 494 -10.48 -0.02 18.49
CA LEU A 494 -10.12 -1.10 19.43
C LEU A 494 -10.69 -0.98 20.87
N ASP A 495 -11.70 -0.14 21.11
CA ASP A 495 -12.36 -0.01 22.41
C ASP A 495 -13.39 -1.12 22.64
N THR A 496 -12.93 -2.20 23.28
CA THR A 496 -13.76 -3.35 23.66
C THR A 496 -14.88 -3.02 24.66
N THR A 497 -14.86 -1.85 25.29
CA THR A 497 -15.87 -1.40 26.27
C THR A 497 -17.02 -0.69 25.57
N ASP A 498 -16.72 0.22 24.64
CA ASP A 498 -17.72 0.79 23.74
C ASP A 498 -18.38 -0.31 22.89
N LEU A 499 -17.59 -1.22 22.30
CA LEU A 499 -18.11 -2.32 21.49
C LEU A 499 -19.01 -3.27 22.30
N ALA A 500 -18.62 -3.63 23.53
CA ALA A 500 -19.48 -4.41 24.42
C ALA A 500 -20.79 -3.69 24.80
N SER A 501 -20.77 -2.36 24.93
CA SER A 501 -22.00 -1.58 25.20
C SER A 501 -22.97 -1.62 24.01
N LYS A 502 -22.45 -1.54 22.76
CA LYS A 502 -23.27 -1.61 21.54
C LYS A 502 -23.86 -3.01 21.32
N ILE A 503 -23.10 -4.07 21.61
CA ILE A 503 -23.61 -5.46 21.60
C ILE A 503 -24.84 -5.57 22.51
N ARG A 504 -24.74 -5.10 23.76
CA ARG A 504 -25.85 -5.14 24.72
C ARG A 504 -27.04 -4.30 24.29
N ALA A 505 -26.82 -3.07 23.83
CA ALA A 505 -27.91 -2.19 23.38
C ALA A 505 -28.78 -2.82 22.29
N ILE A 506 -28.16 -3.51 21.31
CA ILE A 506 -28.87 -4.18 20.21
C ILE A 506 -29.47 -5.54 20.65
N ALA A 507 -28.87 -6.21 21.64
CA ALA A 507 -29.44 -7.45 22.18
C ALA A 507 -30.66 -7.21 23.09
N GLU A 508 -30.70 -6.06 23.77
CA GLU A 508 -31.68 -5.71 24.81
C GLU A 508 -32.87 -4.87 24.27
N ASP A 509 -32.69 -4.01 23.24
CA ASP A 509 -33.79 -3.36 22.52
C ASP A 509 -34.10 -4.11 21.19
N GLU A 510 -35.17 -4.91 21.20
CA GLU A 510 -35.65 -5.61 19.99
C GLU A 510 -36.12 -4.65 18.88
N GLY A 511 -36.66 -3.48 19.24
CA GLY A 511 -37.02 -2.45 18.27
C GLY A 511 -35.78 -1.88 17.57
N LEU A 512 -34.69 -1.64 18.31
CA LEU A 512 -33.40 -1.27 17.73
C LEU A 512 -32.85 -2.39 16.86
N ARG A 513 -32.85 -3.63 17.35
CA ARG A 513 -32.43 -4.81 16.58
C ARG A 513 -33.16 -4.90 15.24
N ALA A 514 -34.49 -4.84 15.25
CA ALA A 514 -35.30 -4.90 14.03
C ALA A 514 -34.98 -3.76 13.05
N ARG A 515 -34.79 -2.52 13.53
CA ARG A 515 -34.35 -1.38 12.70
C ARG A 515 -32.98 -1.62 12.08
N VAL A 516 -31.99 -2.02 12.89
CA VAL A 516 -30.61 -2.29 12.44
C VAL A 516 -30.61 -3.40 11.39
N CYS A 517 -31.28 -4.53 11.65
CA CYS A 517 -31.41 -5.65 10.71
C CYS A 517 -32.03 -5.23 9.36
N ALA A 518 -33.12 -4.46 9.40
CA ALA A 518 -33.82 -4.01 8.19
C ALA A 518 -32.97 -3.06 7.34
N ILE A 519 -32.34 -2.05 7.96
CA ILE A 519 -31.45 -1.08 7.28
C ILE A 519 -30.24 -1.82 6.70
N SER A 520 -29.58 -2.65 7.51
CA SER A 520 -28.39 -3.43 7.12
C SER A 520 -28.68 -4.29 5.89
N ARG A 521 -29.80 -5.01 5.89
CA ARG A 521 -30.18 -5.90 4.78
C ARG A 521 -30.52 -5.14 3.51
N ALA A 522 -31.31 -4.07 3.62
CA ALA A 522 -31.72 -3.26 2.47
C ALA A 522 -30.50 -2.61 1.78
N ALA A 523 -29.60 -2.00 2.57
CA ALA A 523 -28.37 -1.42 2.05
C ALA A 523 -27.43 -2.49 1.47
N ALA A 524 -27.27 -3.63 2.13
CA ALA A 524 -26.33 -4.67 1.70
C ALA A 524 -26.74 -5.36 0.40
N VAL A 525 -28.03 -5.68 0.23
CA VAL A 525 -28.56 -6.26 -1.02
C VAL A 525 -28.37 -5.29 -2.20
N ALA A 526 -28.51 -3.97 -1.98
CA ALA A 526 -28.28 -2.96 -3.01
C ALA A 526 -26.79 -2.66 -3.28
N ARG A 527 -25.91 -2.84 -2.28
CA ARG A 527 -24.48 -2.48 -2.35
C ARG A 527 -23.58 -3.61 -2.84
N PHE A 528 -23.88 -4.86 -2.46
CA PHE A 528 -23.04 -6.04 -2.72
C PHE A 528 -23.64 -6.96 -3.81
N ASP A 529 -24.21 -6.37 -4.86
CA ASP A 529 -24.68 -7.09 -6.04
C ASP A 529 -23.48 -7.61 -6.87
N PHE A 530 -23.42 -8.93 -7.07
CA PHE A 530 -22.30 -9.59 -7.77
C PHE A 530 -22.38 -9.47 -9.30
N ASP A 531 -23.58 -9.44 -9.89
CA ASP A 531 -23.74 -9.29 -11.34
C ASP A 531 -23.41 -7.86 -11.78
N ARG A 532 -23.80 -6.87 -10.98
CA ARG A 532 -23.33 -5.49 -11.11
C ARG A 532 -21.81 -5.39 -10.97
N TYR A 533 -21.21 -6.05 -9.97
CA TYR A 533 -19.76 -6.04 -9.76
C TYR A 533 -19.00 -6.60 -10.97
N VAL A 534 -19.44 -7.74 -11.53
CA VAL A 534 -18.88 -8.34 -12.75
C VAL A 534 -19.02 -7.40 -13.96
N ALA A 535 -20.21 -6.82 -14.17
CA ALA A 535 -20.45 -5.90 -15.28
C ALA A 535 -19.58 -4.63 -15.20
N GLN A 536 -19.30 -4.12 -14.00
CA GLN A 536 -18.41 -2.97 -13.81
C GLN A 536 -16.93 -3.34 -14.02
N ILE A 537 -16.46 -4.54 -13.64
CA ILE A 537 -15.12 -5.04 -14.01
C ILE A 537 -14.99 -5.12 -15.53
N GLU A 538 -16.00 -5.68 -16.21
CA GLU A 538 -16.03 -5.81 -17.67
C GLU A 538 -15.93 -4.44 -18.37
N GLN A 539 -16.72 -3.46 -17.93
CA GLN A 539 -16.66 -2.09 -18.47
C GLN A 539 -15.28 -1.45 -18.26
N ILE A 540 -14.66 -1.65 -17.10
CA ILE A 540 -13.29 -1.16 -16.83
C ILE A 540 -12.28 -1.85 -17.75
N ALA A 541 -12.36 -3.17 -17.93
CA ALA A 541 -11.45 -3.92 -18.80
C ALA A 541 -11.56 -3.50 -20.27
N LEU A 542 -12.79 -3.41 -20.80
CA LEU A 542 -13.05 -2.99 -22.18
C LEU A 542 -12.67 -1.52 -22.43
N SER A 543 -12.53 -0.69 -21.40
CA SER A 543 -12.07 0.70 -21.54
C SER A 543 -10.56 0.84 -21.82
N ILE A 544 -9.74 -0.19 -21.55
CA ILE A 544 -8.26 -0.08 -21.56
C ILE A 544 -7.70 0.26 -22.95
N VAL A 545 -8.12 -0.48 -23.99
CA VAL A 545 -7.60 -0.28 -25.36
C VAL A 545 -8.04 1.07 -25.95
N PRO A 546 -9.34 1.48 -25.88
CA PRO A 546 -9.74 2.84 -26.21
C PRO A 546 -9.00 3.93 -25.42
N ALA A 547 -8.71 3.68 -24.14
CA ALA A 547 -7.93 4.62 -23.32
C ALA A 547 -6.45 4.69 -23.72
N ALA A 548 -5.88 3.65 -24.34
CA ALA A 548 -4.53 3.69 -24.89
C ALA A 548 -4.48 4.57 -26.15
N GLU A 549 -5.43 4.40 -27.07
CA GLU A 549 -5.57 5.31 -28.22
C GLU A 549 -5.88 6.75 -27.78
N GLN A 550 -6.66 6.92 -26.70
CA GLN A 550 -6.97 8.23 -26.16
C GLN A 550 -5.73 8.91 -25.58
N ARG A 551 -4.77 8.19 -24.99
CA ARG A 551 -3.53 8.81 -24.48
C ARG A 551 -2.68 9.45 -25.59
N GLU A 552 -2.62 8.88 -26.78
CA GLU A 552 -1.91 9.53 -27.91
C GLU A 552 -2.69 10.75 -28.46
N LYS A 553 -4.04 10.71 -28.44
CA LYS A 553 -4.89 11.88 -28.77
C LYS A 553 -4.72 12.99 -27.73
N ASP A 554 -4.71 12.64 -26.45
CA ASP A 554 -4.47 13.52 -25.31
C ASP A 554 -3.09 14.18 -25.40
N ALA A 555 -2.05 13.41 -25.73
CA ALA A 555 -0.69 13.94 -25.95
C ALA A 555 -0.64 14.95 -27.10
N ALA A 556 -1.35 14.68 -28.20
CA ALA A 556 -1.47 15.60 -29.33
C ALA A 556 -2.21 16.90 -28.95
N VAL A 557 -3.28 16.82 -28.15
CA VAL A 557 -3.99 18.01 -27.63
C VAL A 557 -3.10 18.84 -26.70
N ILE A 558 -2.35 18.20 -25.80
CA ILE A 558 -1.44 18.92 -24.89
C ILE A 558 -0.35 19.66 -25.69
N SER A 559 0.31 19.01 -26.64
CA SER A 559 1.36 19.68 -27.43
C SER A 559 0.79 20.77 -28.35
N ALA A 560 -0.37 20.51 -28.99
CA ALA A 560 -1.04 21.51 -29.83
C ALA A 560 -1.52 22.76 -29.05
N SER A 561 -1.72 22.66 -27.72
CA SER A 561 -2.10 23.80 -26.88
C SER A 561 -0.96 24.80 -26.66
N GLY A 562 0.31 24.36 -26.70
CA GLY A 562 1.46 25.15 -26.28
C GLY A 562 1.47 25.57 -24.80
N ARG A 563 0.61 24.96 -23.95
CA ARG A 563 0.46 25.31 -22.53
C ARG A 563 1.36 24.49 -21.59
N PHE A 564 1.81 23.31 -22.01
CA PHE A 564 2.72 22.47 -21.24
C PHE A 564 4.07 23.18 -21.03
N ARG A 565 4.64 23.09 -19.82
CA ARG A 565 5.89 23.78 -19.45
C ARG A 565 6.91 22.77 -18.94
N ALA A 566 7.72 22.22 -19.85
CA ALA A 566 8.75 21.22 -19.55
C ALA A 566 9.77 21.69 -18.49
N ASP A 567 10.07 23.00 -18.45
CA ASP A 567 10.95 23.61 -17.43
C ASP A 567 10.35 23.55 -16.02
N PHE A 568 9.03 23.72 -15.89
CA PHE A 568 8.30 23.61 -14.63
C PHE A 568 8.00 22.15 -14.25
N TYR A 569 7.51 21.37 -15.22
CA TYR A 569 7.35 19.91 -15.09
C TYR A 569 8.70 19.21 -14.79
N GLY A 570 9.83 19.90 -15.00
CA GLY A 570 11.16 19.48 -14.57
C GLY A 570 11.61 18.20 -15.26
N SER A 571 11.66 18.24 -16.60
CA SER A 571 12.15 17.15 -17.45
C SER A 571 13.03 17.71 -18.56
N ASP A 572 14.24 17.16 -18.69
CA ASP A 572 15.19 17.49 -19.77
C ASP A 572 14.89 16.74 -21.09
N ALA A 573 13.84 15.91 -21.10
CA ALA A 573 13.42 15.17 -22.29
C ALA A 573 12.70 16.08 -23.30
N PRO A 574 12.68 15.73 -24.60
CA PRO A 574 11.86 16.43 -25.59
C PRO A 574 10.39 16.52 -25.16
N GLU A 575 9.73 17.63 -25.49
CA GLU A 575 8.35 17.89 -25.03
C GLU A 575 7.36 16.72 -25.26
N PRO A 576 7.34 16.02 -26.41
CA PRO A 576 6.43 14.88 -26.60
C PRO A 576 6.69 13.71 -25.63
N ASP A 577 7.94 13.51 -25.20
CA ASP A 577 8.30 12.48 -24.24
C ASP A 577 7.98 12.92 -22.80
N ALA A 578 8.18 14.21 -22.49
CA ALA A 578 7.75 14.80 -21.23
C ALA A 578 6.22 14.76 -21.06
N ILE A 579 5.45 15.01 -22.13
CA ILE A 579 3.99 14.91 -22.16
C ILE A 579 3.54 13.46 -21.95
N ARG A 580 4.16 12.48 -22.62
CA ARG A 580 3.84 11.05 -22.41
C ARG A 580 4.18 10.59 -21.00
N ALA A 581 5.30 11.05 -20.42
CA ALA A 581 5.65 10.80 -19.03
C ALA A 581 4.64 11.43 -18.05
N TYR A 582 4.15 12.65 -18.33
CA TYR A 582 3.10 13.31 -17.56
C TYR A 582 1.80 12.49 -17.57
N LEU A 583 1.35 12.04 -18.75
CA LEU A 583 0.11 11.28 -18.91
C LEU A 583 0.15 9.93 -18.16
N GLU A 584 1.28 9.21 -18.17
CA GLU A 584 1.42 7.96 -17.42
C GLU A 584 1.51 8.20 -15.90
N ALA A 585 2.23 9.24 -15.47
CA ALA A 585 2.28 9.64 -14.06
C ALA A 585 0.91 10.12 -13.53
N SER A 586 0.10 10.76 -14.38
CA SER A 586 -1.28 11.17 -14.11
C SER A 586 -2.24 9.96 -14.05
N ARG A 587 -2.12 9.01 -14.99
CA ARG A 587 -2.89 7.76 -15.00
C ARG A 587 -2.73 6.97 -13.69
N ILE A 588 -1.49 6.77 -13.27
CA ILE A 588 -1.16 5.98 -12.07
C ILE A 588 -1.31 6.82 -10.78
N GLY A 589 -1.06 8.13 -10.82
CA GLY A 589 -0.97 9.01 -9.65
C GLY A 589 0.36 8.88 -8.88
N ARG A 590 1.32 8.10 -9.41
CA ARG A 590 2.66 7.93 -8.84
C ARG A 590 3.61 9.00 -9.37
N ALA A 591 4.26 9.73 -8.46
CA ALA A 591 5.12 10.87 -8.79
C ALA A 591 4.46 11.91 -9.73
N MET A 592 3.13 12.06 -9.62
CA MET A 592 2.32 12.98 -10.40
C MET A 592 2.85 14.42 -10.25
N ARG A 593 2.86 15.18 -11.35
CA ARG A 593 3.33 16.57 -11.38
C ARG A 593 2.31 17.48 -12.06
N LYS A 594 2.34 18.76 -11.72
CA LYS A 594 1.60 19.82 -12.40
C LYS A 594 2.24 20.05 -13.80
N PRO A 595 1.48 20.05 -14.91
CA PRO A 595 2.02 20.17 -16.27
C PRO A 595 2.38 21.62 -16.66
N MET A 596 1.84 22.61 -15.93
CA MET A 596 2.14 24.03 -16.06
C MET A 596 1.92 24.74 -14.72
N PRO A 597 2.57 25.90 -14.48
CA PRO A 597 2.27 26.71 -13.31
C PRO A 597 0.80 27.12 -13.29
N GLY A 598 0.17 27.12 -12.12
CA GLY A 598 -1.23 27.48 -11.96
C GLY A 598 -2.23 26.44 -12.47
N PHE A 599 -1.85 25.16 -12.63
CA PHE A 599 -2.81 24.06 -12.82
C PHE A 599 -2.51 22.83 -11.97
N HIS A 600 -3.45 22.49 -11.06
CA HIS A 600 -3.33 21.35 -10.16
C HIS A 600 -4.26 20.19 -10.60
N PRO A 601 -3.76 19.15 -11.31
CA PRO A 601 -4.60 18.14 -11.96
C PRO A 601 -5.46 17.33 -11.00
N ALA A 602 -4.94 16.93 -9.82
CA ALA A 602 -5.73 16.16 -8.86
C ALA A 602 -6.87 16.95 -8.20
N ILE A 603 -6.74 18.27 -8.00
CA ILE A 603 -7.84 19.13 -7.51
C ILE A 603 -8.90 19.30 -8.60
N TYR A 604 -8.49 19.43 -9.87
CA TYR A 604 -9.41 19.44 -11.00
C TYR A 604 -10.20 18.11 -11.08
N GLN A 605 -9.50 16.98 -10.97
CA GLN A 605 -10.10 15.65 -11.00
C GLN A 605 -11.08 15.45 -9.83
N SER A 606 -10.70 15.78 -8.60
CA SER A 606 -11.57 15.69 -7.41
C SER A 606 -12.81 16.58 -7.50
N ALA A 607 -12.74 17.71 -8.22
CA ALA A 607 -13.90 18.59 -8.43
C ALA A 607 -14.89 18.05 -9.49
N HIS A 608 -14.42 17.20 -10.41
CA HIS A 608 -15.19 16.71 -11.56
C HIS A 608 -15.35 15.17 -11.59
N GLU A 609 -15.26 14.48 -10.45
CA GLU A 609 -15.39 13.01 -10.36
C GLU A 609 -16.74 12.47 -10.89
N HIS A 610 -17.76 13.32 -10.96
CA HIS A 610 -19.11 12.95 -11.41
C HIS A 610 -19.28 13.14 -12.94
N ASP A 611 -18.45 13.99 -13.56
CA ASP A 611 -18.42 14.21 -15.00
C ASP A 611 -17.52 13.15 -15.65
N ILE A 612 -17.99 11.89 -15.66
CA ILE A 612 -17.24 10.74 -16.16
C ILE A 612 -17.36 10.64 -17.69
N VAL A 613 -16.71 11.57 -18.37
CA VAL A 613 -16.30 11.46 -19.78
C VAL A 613 -14.77 11.55 -19.82
N GLY A 614 -14.15 10.69 -20.62
CA GLY A 614 -12.73 10.37 -20.53
C GLY A 614 -11.75 11.47 -20.98
N GLY A 615 -10.46 11.18 -20.81
CA GLY A 615 -9.34 12.08 -21.07
C GLY A 615 -8.65 12.55 -19.78
N ASP A 616 -7.36 12.88 -19.87
CA ASP A 616 -6.55 13.39 -18.76
C ASP A 616 -7.14 14.69 -18.14
N PRO A 617 -7.00 14.93 -16.82
CA PRO A 617 -7.46 16.17 -16.18
C PRO A 617 -7.00 17.46 -16.86
N PHE A 618 -5.77 17.52 -17.38
CA PHE A 618 -5.25 18.68 -18.10
C PHE A 618 -5.86 18.83 -19.50
N VAL A 619 -6.02 17.72 -20.23
CA VAL A 619 -6.73 17.73 -21.53
C VAL A 619 -8.17 18.19 -21.37
N ARG A 620 -8.85 17.73 -20.32
CA ARG A 620 -10.21 18.17 -19.99
C ARG A 620 -10.26 19.66 -19.64
N PHE A 621 -9.30 20.17 -18.87
CA PHE A 621 -9.19 21.59 -18.53
C PHE A 621 -8.94 22.47 -19.78
N LEU A 622 -8.00 22.08 -20.65
CA LEU A 622 -7.72 22.77 -21.92
C LEU A 622 -8.94 22.76 -22.85
N THR A 623 -9.58 21.60 -23.03
CA THR A 623 -10.75 21.42 -23.91
C THR A 623 -11.98 22.19 -23.39
N ALA A 624 -12.10 22.38 -22.08
CA ALA A 624 -13.14 23.19 -21.45
C ALA A 624 -12.87 24.71 -21.51
N GLY A 625 -11.78 25.17 -22.13
CA GLY A 625 -11.44 26.59 -22.25
C GLY A 625 -10.82 27.18 -20.99
N GLU A 626 -10.04 26.39 -20.25
CA GLU A 626 -9.33 26.77 -19.02
C GLU A 626 -10.23 27.36 -17.92
N PRO A 627 -11.28 26.61 -17.49
CA PRO A 627 -12.27 27.09 -16.53
C PRO A 627 -11.65 27.46 -15.18
N GLN A 628 -12.03 28.62 -14.66
CA GLN A 628 -11.55 29.15 -13.38
C GLN A 628 -12.06 28.33 -12.19
N GLY A 629 -11.20 28.09 -11.20
CA GLY A 629 -11.55 27.35 -9.99
C GLY A 629 -10.33 27.12 -9.08
N PRO A 630 -10.49 26.40 -7.94
CA PRO A 630 -9.41 26.15 -6.98
C PRO A 630 -8.26 25.28 -7.52
N TRP A 631 -8.44 24.65 -8.68
CA TRP A 631 -7.39 23.95 -9.43
C TRP A 631 -6.57 24.88 -10.34
N ALA A 632 -7.04 26.10 -10.60
CA ALA A 632 -6.43 27.09 -11.48
C ALA A 632 -6.19 28.42 -10.72
N PRO A 633 -5.31 28.43 -9.70
CA PRO A 633 -4.92 29.66 -9.03
C PRO A 633 -4.21 30.60 -10.01
N GLN A 634 -4.40 31.91 -9.83
CA GLN A 634 -3.67 32.92 -10.60
C GLN A 634 -2.16 32.77 -10.35
N VAL A 635 -1.38 32.83 -11.44
CA VAL A 635 0.09 32.84 -11.37
C VAL A 635 0.59 34.27 -11.30
N ILE A 636 1.59 34.53 -10.46
CA ILE A 636 2.45 35.72 -10.48
C ILE A 636 3.82 35.29 -11.00
N ASP A 637 4.29 35.94 -12.05
CA ASP A 637 5.51 35.59 -12.78
C ASP A 637 6.34 36.82 -13.16
N THR A 638 7.36 36.63 -14.00
CA THR A 638 8.24 37.71 -14.50
C THR A 638 7.51 38.76 -15.33
N ASP A 639 6.41 38.38 -15.98
CA ASP A 639 5.73 39.18 -17.00
C ASP A 639 4.52 39.92 -16.38
N THR A 640 4.12 39.49 -15.17
CA THR A 640 3.11 40.15 -14.32
C THR A 640 3.53 41.58 -13.97
N ALA A 641 2.65 42.55 -14.24
CA ALA A 641 2.91 43.97 -14.02
C ALA A 641 2.87 44.36 -12.53
N ILE A 642 3.73 45.30 -12.15
CA ILE A 642 3.74 45.93 -10.82
C ILE A 642 2.80 47.13 -10.84
N GLY A 643 1.80 47.14 -9.96
CA GLY A 643 0.89 48.26 -9.74
C GLY A 643 1.33 49.12 -8.54
N PRO A 644 0.39 49.80 -7.85
CA PRO A 644 0.67 50.45 -6.59
C PRO A 644 1.21 49.47 -5.53
N LEU A 645 2.18 49.90 -4.74
CA LEU A 645 2.67 49.21 -3.55
C LEU A 645 1.94 49.71 -2.30
N PRO A 646 1.80 48.86 -1.25
CA PRO A 646 1.19 49.28 0.00
C PRO A 646 2.09 50.27 0.77
N PRO A 647 1.53 51.07 1.69
CA PRO A 647 2.32 52.01 2.49
C PRO A 647 3.42 51.31 3.31
N ALA A 648 4.56 51.98 3.47
CA ALA A 648 5.64 51.52 4.35
C ALA A 648 5.13 51.28 5.78
N GLY A 649 5.67 50.25 6.45
CA GLY A 649 5.24 49.84 7.79
C GLY A 649 3.90 49.08 7.83
N ARG A 650 3.30 48.72 6.68
CA ARG A 650 2.10 47.84 6.63
C ARG A 650 2.39 46.38 6.27
N SER A 651 3.65 46.03 6.06
CA SER A 651 4.06 44.67 5.71
C SER A 651 5.34 44.25 6.42
N VAL A 652 5.42 42.99 6.83
CA VAL A 652 6.58 42.39 7.48
C VAL A 652 7.02 41.12 6.76
N LEU A 653 8.32 40.80 6.81
CA LEU A 653 8.90 39.55 6.34
C LEU A 653 9.53 38.81 7.53
N HIS A 654 8.93 37.68 7.92
CA HIS A 654 9.46 36.81 8.98
C HIS A 654 10.46 35.80 8.41
N LEU A 655 11.74 36.03 8.71
CA LEU A 655 12.88 35.24 8.29
C LEU A 655 13.28 34.25 9.38
N HIS A 656 13.27 32.96 9.09
CA HIS A 656 13.83 31.95 9.98
C HIS A 656 15.24 31.55 9.52
N VAL A 657 16.28 31.99 10.24
CA VAL A 657 17.68 31.77 9.86
C VAL A 657 18.15 30.40 10.37
N GLN A 658 18.56 29.54 9.43
CA GLN A 658 19.25 28.27 9.69
C GLN A 658 20.67 28.25 9.10
N ASP A 659 20.92 29.01 8.03
CA ASP A 659 22.23 29.23 7.43
C ASP A 659 22.52 30.75 7.37
N PRO A 660 23.37 31.29 8.27
CA PRO A 660 23.74 32.70 8.24
C PRO A 660 24.38 33.17 6.91
N ALA A 661 24.98 32.27 6.12
CA ALA A 661 25.55 32.65 4.83
C ALA A 661 24.48 33.05 3.79
N ALA A 662 23.24 32.54 3.92
CA ALA A 662 22.13 32.87 3.04
C ALA A 662 21.60 34.31 3.21
N VAL A 663 21.99 35.01 4.29
CA VAL A 663 21.59 36.41 4.54
C VAL A 663 22.16 37.36 3.48
N ALA A 664 23.36 37.08 2.95
CA ALA A 664 23.97 37.89 1.91
C ALA A 664 23.21 37.81 0.57
N ASP A 665 22.80 36.60 0.17
CA ASP A 665 21.98 36.35 -1.03
C ASP A 665 20.60 37.02 -0.91
N LEU A 666 19.94 36.93 0.26
CA LEU A 666 18.71 37.68 0.53
C LEU A 666 18.93 39.21 0.42
N ALA A 667 20.02 39.74 0.99
CA ALA A 667 20.29 41.18 0.99
C ALA A 667 20.61 41.74 -0.40
N GLU A 668 21.17 40.92 -1.30
CA GLU A 668 21.33 41.27 -2.71
C GLU A 668 19.96 41.29 -3.42
N ARG A 669 19.16 40.24 -3.25
CA ARG A 669 17.82 40.10 -3.88
C ARG A 669 16.82 41.17 -3.45
N LEU A 670 16.85 41.59 -2.19
CA LEU A 670 16.00 42.69 -1.71
C LEU A 670 16.28 44.00 -2.47
N ARG A 671 17.51 44.24 -2.96
CA ARG A 671 17.87 45.45 -3.73
C ARG A 671 17.29 45.48 -5.16
N HIS A 672 16.76 44.35 -5.66
CA HIS A 672 16.01 44.34 -6.91
C HIS A 672 14.60 44.93 -6.77
N ASN A 673 14.09 45.04 -5.53
CA ASN A 673 12.73 45.46 -5.23
C ASN A 673 12.68 46.91 -4.72
N THR A 674 11.57 47.58 -4.98
CA THR A 674 11.28 48.94 -4.53
C THR A 674 10.60 48.93 -3.15
N HIS A 675 9.85 47.86 -2.86
CA HIS A 675 9.15 47.68 -1.60
C HIS A 675 10.11 47.26 -0.49
N VAL A 676 9.95 47.87 0.69
CA VAL A 676 10.77 47.56 1.87
C VAL A 676 9.85 47.13 3.01
N PRO A 677 9.70 45.81 3.25
CA PRO A 677 8.98 45.30 4.42
C PRO A 677 9.85 45.42 5.68
N ASP A 678 9.22 45.53 6.85
CA ASP A 678 9.92 45.36 8.12
C ASP A 678 10.46 43.93 8.23
N LEU A 679 11.70 43.76 8.70
CA LEU A 679 12.31 42.44 8.82
C LEU A 679 12.24 41.94 10.27
N VAL A 680 11.69 40.74 10.47
CA VAL A 680 11.61 40.08 11.77
C VAL A 680 12.31 38.72 11.68
N VAL A 681 13.24 38.45 12.59
CA VAL A 681 14.11 37.28 12.53
C VAL A 681 13.81 36.30 13.67
N SER A 682 13.73 35.00 13.34
CA SER A 682 13.86 33.92 14.33
C SER A 682 15.09 33.06 14.04
N VAL A 683 15.84 32.73 15.07
CA VAL A 683 17.13 32.01 14.95
C VAL A 683 17.32 31.08 16.15
N SER A 684 18.02 29.96 15.99
CA SER A 684 18.34 29.08 17.12
C SER A 684 19.55 29.59 17.91
N ALA A 685 19.62 29.26 19.20
CA ALA A 685 20.65 29.80 20.11
C ALA A 685 22.09 29.50 19.64
N GLN A 686 22.31 28.38 18.95
CA GLN A 686 23.65 27.95 18.51
C GLN A 686 24.25 28.79 17.37
N ILE A 687 23.41 29.54 16.62
CA ILE A 687 23.83 30.35 15.48
C ILE A 687 23.38 31.82 15.59
N ALA A 688 22.82 32.23 16.73
CA ALA A 688 22.26 33.57 16.93
C ALA A 688 23.28 34.70 16.69
N ASP A 689 24.50 34.57 17.21
CA ASP A 689 25.56 35.58 17.04
C ASP A 689 26.11 35.62 15.61
N ALA A 690 26.22 34.46 14.95
CA ALA A 690 26.62 34.37 13.55
C ALA A 690 25.55 34.97 12.62
N ALA A 691 24.27 34.76 12.91
CA ALA A 691 23.16 35.38 12.18
C ALA A 691 23.12 36.89 12.37
N ARG A 692 23.34 37.40 13.60
CA ARG A 692 23.47 38.84 13.88
C ARG A 692 24.61 39.45 13.07
N ALA A 693 25.81 38.89 13.14
CA ALA A 693 26.96 39.37 12.38
C ALA A 693 26.71 39.37 10.86
N ALA A 694 25.99 38.38 10.34
CA ALA A 694 25.61 38.33 8.92
C ALA A 694 24.57 39.40 8.55
N LEU A 695 23.57 39.65 9.41
CA LEU A 695 22.57 40.70 9.23
C LEU A 695 23.22 42.10 9.28
N ASP A 696 24.05 42.36 10.30
CA ASP A 696 24.80 43.61 10.45
C ASP A 696 25.70 43.86 9.23
N ALA A 697 26.47 42.85 8.78
CA ALA A 697 27.34 42.96 7.61
C ALA A 697 26.58 43.13 6.28
N SER A 698 25.33 42.68 6.21
CA SER A 698 24.47 42.84 5.03
C SER A 698 23.84 44.23 4.90
N GLY A 699 23.80 45.00 6.00
CA GLY A 699 23.15 46.30 6.08
C GLY A 699 21.61 46.26 6.17
N LEU A 700 21.03 45.09 6.45
CA LEU A 700 19.58 44.92 6.57
C LEU A 700 19.05 45.43 7.92
N ALA A 701 18.07 46.33 7.89
CA ALA A 701 17.40 46.83 9.09
C ALA A 701 16.42 45.78 9.65
N VAL A 702 16.72 45.25 10.83
CA VAL A 702 15.90 44.24 11.52
C VAL A 702 15.12 44.88 12.67
N ALA A 703 13.79 44.75 12.64
CA ALA A 703 12.86 45.35 13.60
C ALA A 703 12.72 44.50 14.90
N ASP A 704 12.87 43.18 14.80
CA ASP A 704 12.91 42.26 15.95
C ASP A 704 13.74 41.01 15.60
N LEU A 705 14.50 40.48 16.56
CA LEU A 705 15.26 39.24 16.42
C LEU A 705 15.13 38.42 17.71
N GLN A 706 14.44 37.28 17.63
CA GLN A 706 14.23 36.40 18.78
C GLN A 706 14.95 35.07 18.63
N VAL A 707 15.55 34.62 19.73
CA VAL A 707 16.17 33.30 19.84
C VAL A 707 15.10 32.29 20.21
N VAL A 708 14.91 31.27 19.37
CA VAL A 708 13.88 30.23 19.53
C VAL A 708 14.50 28.84 19.76
N PRO A 709 13.78 27.89 20.39
CA PRO A 709 14.20 26.50 20.45
C PRO A 709 14.38 25.88 19.05
N GLU A 710 15.30 24.93 18.91
CA GLU A 710 15.49 24.17 17.66
C GLU A 710 14.39 23.09 17.48
N ARG A 711 13.14 23.55 17.39
CA ARG A 711 11.91 22.74 17.28
C ARG A 711 10.92 23.44 16.36
N GLY A 712 10.13 22.69 15.60
CA GLY A 712 9.09 23.23 14.70
C GLY A 712 9.60 23.99 13.46
N GLY A 713 10.88 24.35 13.37
CA GLY A 713 11.42 25.12 12.25
C GLY A 713 10.85 26.54 12.18
N GLY A 714 10.87 27.13 10.98
CA GLY A 714 10.37 28.48 10.74
C GLY A 714 8.88 28.59 10.95
N LEU A 715 8.11 27.64 10.39
CA LEU A 715 6.66 27.63 10.53
C LEU A 715 6.21 27.39 11.97
N GLY A 716 6.92 26.55 12.73
CA GLY A 716 6.66 26.37 14.17
C GLY A 716 7.01 27.63 14.98
N ALA A 717 8.12 28.30 14.67
CA ALA A 717 8.46 29.57 15.29
C ALA A 717 7.42 30.67 14.96
N LEU A 718 7.00 30.77 13.70
CA LEU A 718 5.95 31.68 13.24
C LEU A 718 4.66 31.45 14.04
N ALA A 719 4.14 30.22 14.04
CA ALA A 719 2.88 29.87 14.69
C ALA A 719 2.90 30.05 16.22
N THR A 720 4.05 29.83 16.88
CA THR A 720 4.17 29.85 18.35
C THR A 720 4.48 31.24 18.92
N VAL A 721 5.34 32.02 18.25
CA VAL A 721 5.91 33.27 18.79
C VAL A 721 5.40 34.51 18.07
N PHE A 722 5.27 34.44 16.74
CA PHE A 722 5.10 35.64 15.91
C PHE A 722 3.67 35.85 15.43
N ALA A 723 2.91 34.79 15.16
CA ALA A 723 1.63 34.87 14.43
C ALA A 723 0.66 35.88 15.05
N ALA A 724 0.37 35.76 16.35
CA ALA A 724 -0.53 36.67 17.07
C ALA A 724 -0.04 38.13 17.14
N ARG A 725 1.28 38.35 17.15
CA ARG A 725 1.87 39.69 17.19
C ARG A 725 1.88 40.34 15.81
N LEU A 726 2.34 39.62 14.79
CA LEU A 726 2.46 40.14 13.43
C LEU A 726 1.09 40.37 12.79
N SER A 727 0.11 39.48 13.01
CA SER A 727 -1.24 39.68 12.47
C SER A 727 -2.01 40.84 13.10
N ALA A 728 -1.59 41.31 14.29
CA ALA A 728 -2.12 42.50 14.94
C ALA A 728 -1.39 43.80 14.57
N GLN A 729 -0.28 43.73 13.83
CA GLN A 729 0.60 44.86 13.51
C GLN A 729 0.69 45.16 12.01
N TYR A 730 0.56 44.16 11.14
CA TYR A 730 0.79 44.26 9.70
C TYR A 730 -0.38 43.71 8.90
N ASP A 731 -0.68 44.30 7.74
CA ASP A 731 -1.76 43.85 6.85
C ASP A 731 -1.30 42.67 5.98
N LEU A 732 -0.01 42.64 5.61
CA LEU A 732 0.64 41.60 4.81
C LEU A 732 1.87 41.02 5.55
N ILE A 733 1.97 39.69 5.59
CA ILE A 733 3.05 38.97 6.26
C ILE A 733 3.68 37.95 5.30
N GLY A 734 4.95 38.17 4.97
CA GLY A 734 5.80 37.17 4.32
C GLY A 734 6.44 36.24 5.35
N HIS A 735 6.67 34.98 4.97
CA HIS A 735 7.45 34.01 5.73
C HIS A 735 8.41 33.24 4.83
N LEU A 736 9.63 32.98 5.32
CA LEU A 736 10.69 32.26 4.60
C LEU A 736 11.69 31.58 5.57
N GLU A 737 12.07 30.33 5.30
CA GLU A 737 13.25 29.70 5.92
C GLU A 737 14.53 30.00 5.09
N LEU A 738 15.57 30.53 5.72
CA LEU A 738 16.88 30.76 5.11
C LEU A 738 17.84 29.61 5.50
N GLY A 739 17.90 28.58 4.67
CA GLY A 739 18.85 27.47 4.86
C GLY A 739 18.68 26.30 3.88
N ARG A 740 19.62 25.35 3.92
CA ARG A 740 19.63 24.17 3.04
C ARG A 740 18.63 23.09 3.50
N ARG A 741 17.36 23.19 3.07
CA ARG A 741 16.30 22.19 3.34
C ARG A 741 15.51 21.72 2.09
N PHE A 742 16.22 21.34 1.03
CA PHE A 742 15.62 20.63 -0.11
C PHE A 742 16.33 19.27 -0.31
N PRO A 743 15.95 18.21 0.43
CA PRO A 743 16.63 16.91 0.41
C PRO A 743 16.12 15.94 -0.68
N ALA A 744 15.17 16.36 -1.54
CA ALA A 744 14.43 15.46 -2.43
C ALA A 744 14.90 15.47 -3.91
N ARG A 745 15.41 16.61 -4.41
CA ARG A 745 15.85 16.80 -5.80
C ARG A 745 17.00 17.82 -5.88
N PRO A 746 17.74 17.87 -7.02
CA PRO A 746 18.69 18.95 -7.30
C PRO A 746 17.93 20.25 -7.63
N ALA A 747 17.44 20.93 -6.59
CA ALA A 747 16.89 22.27 -6.68
C ALA A 747 17.96 23.26 -7.18
N MET A 748 17.58 24.26 -7.99
CA MET A 748 18.47 25.38 -8.31
C MET A 748 18.82 26.14 -7.01
N PRO A 749 20.11 26.35 -6.67
CA PRO A 749 20.49 27.10 -5.48
C PRO A 749 19.87 28.50 -5.49
N GLY A 750 19.13 28.83 -4.43
CA GLY A 750 18.41 30.11 -4.33
C GLY A 750 17.03 30.16 -5.02
N ALA A 751 16.55 29.10 -5.69
CA ALA A 751 15.26 29.10 -6.40
C ALA A 751 14.05 29.59 -5.57
N MET A 752 14.02 29.21 -4.30
CA MET A 752 13.01 29.65 -3.33
C MET A 752 13.07 31.17 -3.09
N LEU A 753 14.27 31.74 -2.96
CA LEU A 753 14.52 33.18 -2.81
C LEU A 753 14.26 33.95 -4.13
N GLU A 754 14.68 33.39 -5.27
CA GLU A 754 14.43 33.90 -6.62
C GLU A 754 12.92 34.05 -6.89
N THR A 755 12.12 33.10 -6.42
CA THR A 755 10.65 33.13 -6.56
C THR A 755 9.99 34.03 -5.52
N MET A 756 10.35 33.92 -4.23
CA MET A 756 9.69 34.65 -3.14
C MET A 756 10.04 36.14 -3.06
N ILE A 757 11.28 36.50 -3.41
CA ILE A 757 11.85 37.84 -3.24
C ILE A 757 12.25 38.42 -4.60
N GLY A 758 12.99 37.64 -5.39
CA GLY A 758 13.51 38.09 -6.69
C GLY A 758 14.99 37.79 -6.89
N GLY A 759 15.55 38.37 -7.95
CA GLY A 759 16.95 38.19 -8.34
C GLY A 759 17.18 38.47 -9.82
N ALA A 760 18.21 37.86 -10.40
CA ALA A 760 18.62 38.06 -11.79
C ALA A 760 17.66 37.46 -12.82
N SER A 761 16.89 36.44 -12.46
CA SER A 761 15.93 35.75 -13.34
C SER A 761 14.48 36.17 -13.05
N GLY A 762 14.13 36.36 -11.79
CA GLY A 762 12.80 36.81 -11.37
C GLY A 762 12.60 38.33 -11.47
N GLY A 763 13.68 39.12 -11.41
CA GLY A 763 13.57 40.56 -11.18
C GLY A 763 12.90 40.85 -9.83
N PRO A 764 12.07 41.90 -9.70
CA PRO A 764 11.37 42.25 -8.45
C PRO A 764 10.14 41.36 -8.19
N MET A 765 10.33 40.12 -7.73
CA MET A 765 9.19 39.22 -7.46
C MET A 765 8.38 39.62 -6.22
N MET A 766 9.03 40.18 -5.19
CA MET A 766 8.33 40.70 -4.00
C MET A 766 7.43 41.88 -4.38
N ASP A 767 7.89 42.87 -5.15
CA ASP A 767 7.04 43.99 -5.58
C ASP A 767 5.78 43.50 -6.33
N ARG A 768 5.92 42.49 -7.20
CA ARG A 768 4.80 41.93 -7.97
C ARG A 768 3.75 41.27 -7.07
N VAL A 769 4.14 40.37 -6.17
CA VAL A 769 3.18 39.68 -5.29
C VAL A 769 2.59 40.63 -4.24
N VAL A 770 3.40 41.52 -3.67
CA VAL A 770 2.94 42.52 -2.70
C VAL A 770 1.99 43.53 -3.35
N SER A 771 2.25 43.96 -4.59
CA SER A 771 1.32 44.82 -5.34
C SER A 771 0.03 44.09 -5.73
N ALA A 772 0.11 42.82 -6.19
CA ALA A 772 -1.08 42.02 -6.49
C ALA A 772 -1.96 41.83 -5.24
N MET A 773 -1.37 41.55 -4.08
CA MET A 773 -2.08 41.49 -2.80
C MET A 773 -2.54 42.87 -2.29
N ALA A 774 -1.88 43.97 -2.63
CA ALA A 774 -2.38 45.31 -2.33
C ALA A 774 -3.61 45.68 -3.20
N ALA A 775 -3.65 45.21 -4.44
CA ALA A 775 -4.71 45.50 -5.40
C ALA A 775 -5.98 44.65 -5.20
N ASP A 776 -5.88 43.37 -4.83
CA ASP A 776 -7.03 42.47 -4.67
C ASP A 776 -7.22 41.99 -3.21
N PRO A 777 -8.22 42.51 -2.47
CA PRO A 777 -8.51 42.08 -1.09
C PRO A 777 -8.93 40.61 -0.96
N THR A 778 -9.36 39.95 -2.05
CA THR A 778 -9.76 38.53 -2.01
C THR A 778 -8.57 37.58 -1.89
N ILE A 779 -7.36 37.99 -2.28
CA ILE A 779 -6.16 37.15 -2.18
C ILE A 779 -5.73 37.06 -0.71
N GLY A 780 -5.78 35.88 -0.12
CA GLY A 780 -5.39 35.62 1.28
C GLY A 780 -3.98 35.06 1.43
N LEU A 781 -3.50 34.33 0.43
CA LEU A 781 -2.22 33.61 0.41
C LEU A 781 -1.61 33.62 -0.99
N ALA A 782 -0.30 33.77 -1.05
CA ALA A 782 0.53 33.59 -2.24
C ALA A 782 1.75 32.73 -1.88
N HIS A 783 2.09 31.72 -2.67
CA HIS A 783 3.28 30.89 -2.46
C HIS A 783 3.93 30.43 -3.76
N PRO A 784 5.20 30.01 -3.75
CA PRO A 784 5.84 29.38 -4.91
C PRO A 784 5.04 28.17 -5.37
N ASP A 785 4.88 28.02 -6.68
CA ASP A 785 4.18 26.87 -7.24
C ASP A 785 5.11 25.65 -7.23
N ASP A 786 4.66 24.58 -6.60
CA ASP A 786 5.37 23.29 -6.55
C ASP A 786 4.90 22.42 -7.72
N PRO A 787 5.78 22.04 -8.65
CA PRO A 787 5.40 21.11 -9.71
C PRO A 787 5.09 19.70 -9.21
N ALA A 788 5.38 19.32 -7.95
CA ALA A 788 5.00 18.02 -7.40
C ALA A 788 3.56 18.02 -6.84
N VAL A 789 2.75 17.03 -7.22
CA VAL A 789 1.39 16.85 -6.69
C VAL A 789 1.44 15.99 -5.43
N ALA A 790 1.73 16.63 -4.29
CA ALA A 790 1.93 15.97 -3.01
C ALA A 790 0.60 15.74 -2.25
N ALA A 791 0.13 14.49 -2.20
CA ALA A 791 -0.96 14.09 -1.32
C ALA A 791 -0.65 14.37 0.17
N TRP A 792 -1.68 14.29 1.02
CA TRP A 792 -1.51 14.32 2.48
C TRP A 792 -0.52 13.26 2.99
N GLY A 793 -0.60 12.04 2.44
CA GLY A 793 0.12 10.88 2.95
C GLY A 793 -0.02 10.75 4.47
N THR A 794 1.06 10.32 5.13
CA THR A 794 1.04 10.08 6.59
C THR A 794 0.80 11.34 7.46
N SER A 795 0.74 12.54 6.87
CA SER A 795 0.36 13.76 7.59
C SER A 795 -1.16 13.92 7.78
N ARG A 796 -2.02 13.17 7.06
CA ARG A 796 -3.49 13.32 7.11
C ARG A 796 -4.04 13.21 8.53
N SER A 797 -3.67 12.15 9.25
CA SER A 797 -4.14 11.91 10.62
C SER A 797 -3.66 12.97 11.63
N ALA A 798 -2.49 13.58 11.40
CA ALA A 798 -2.02 14.71 12.20
C ALA A 798 -2.79 16.00 11.85
N ALA A 799 -3.14 16.20 10.58
CA ALA A 799 -3.94 17.33 10.14
C ALA A 799 -5.38 17.27 10.67
N GLU A 800 -5.99 16.09 10.71
CA GLU A 800 -7.35 15.87 11.25
C GLU A 800 -7.43 16.17 12.75
N VAL A 801 -6.35 15.94 13.51
CA VAL A 801 -6.24 16.34 14.93
C VAL A 801 -6.03 17.85 15.11
N LEU A 802 -5.39 18.54 14.16
CA LEU A 802 -5.13 19.98 14.22
C LEU A 802 -6.24 20.84 13.61
N ALA A 803 -7.04 20.30 12.68
CA ALA A 803 -8.11 21.02 11.99
C ALA A 803 -9.13 21.68 12.93
N PRO A 804 -9.61 21.03 14.03
CA PRO A 804 -10.50 21.69 14.99
C PRO A 804 -9.88 22.90 15.70
N ARG A 805 -8.57 22.87 16.02
CA ARG A 805 -7.84 24.01 16.63
C ARG A 805 -7.82 25.23 15.71
N LEU A 806 -7.85 25.00 14.40
CA LEU A 806 -7.86 26.05 13.35
C LEU A 806 -9.28 26.41 12.88
N ALA A 807 -10.32 25.89 13.56
CA ALA A 807 -11.73 26.01 13.14
C ALA A 807 -11.95 25.64 11.66
N LEU A 808 -11.35 24.53 11.24
CA LEU A 808 -11.54 23.89 9.94
C LEU A 808 -12.52 22.72 10.07
N GLY A 809 -13.38 22.54 9.07
CA GLY A 809 -14.30 21.40 8.96
C GLY A 809 -13.63 20.16 8.36
N LYS A 810 -14.41 19.36 7.60
CA LYS A 810 -13.85 18.23 6.84
C LYS A 810 -12.74 18.73 5.91
N LEU A 811 -11.55 18.13 6.04
CA LEU A 811 -10.42 18.42 5.15
C LEU A 811 -10.70 17.93 3.71
N PRO A 812 -10.21 18.64 2.69
CA PRO A 812 -10.29 18.19 1.30
C PRO A 812 -9.34 17.02 1.05
N ASP A 813 -9.70 16.11 0.16
CA ASP A 813 -8.88 14.92 -0.12
C ASP A 813 -7.61 15.21 -0.95
N GLN A 814 -7.51 16.42 -1.54
CA GLN A 814 -6.33 16.99 -2.19
C GLN A 814 -6.10 18.42 -1.70
N VAL A 815 -4.84 18.86 -1.63
CA VAL A 815 -4.44 20.16 -1.08
C VAL A 815 -3.24 20.72 -1.85
N ASP A 816 -3.32 22.00 -2.24
CA ASP A 816 -2.19 22.81 -2.70
C ASP A 816 -1.70 23.65 -1.52
N PHE A 817 -0.40 23.81 -1.35
CA PHE A 817 0.19 24.39 -0.14
C PHE A 817 1.61 24.92 -0.36
N PRO A 818 2.12 25.81 0.52
CA PRO A 818 3.51 26.28 0.46
C PRO A 818 4.51 25.17 0.86
N THR A 819 4.89 24.30 -0.09
CA THR A 819 6.02 23.38 0.12
C THR A 819 7.30 24.20 0.39
N GLY A 820 8.17 23.72 1.28
CA GLY A 820 9.29 24.51 1.81
C GLY A 820 8.89 25.59 2.83
N GLY A 821 7.59 25.81 3.06
CA GLY A 821 7.06 26.68 4.11
C GLY A 821 7.06 28.17 3.80
N ALA A 822 7.44 28.59 2.59
CA ALA A 822 7.53 30.00 2.23
C ALA A 822 6.23 30.52 1.58
N PHE A 823 5.75 31.68 2.02
CA PHE A 823 4.52 32.31 1.51
C PHE A 823 4.42 33.79 1.88
N TRP A 824 3.57 34.52 1.16
CA TRP A 824 3.00 35.81 1.59
C TRP A 824 1.52 35.59 1.94
N CYS A 825 1.06 36.15 3.06
CA CYS A 825 -0.34 36.00 3.51
C CYS A 825 -0.90 37.31 4.08
N ARG A 826 -2.22 37.38 4.24
CA ARG A 826 -2.86 38.46 5.00
C ARG A 826 -2.90 38.18 6.50
N SER A 827 -3.09 39.25 7.26
CA SER A 827 -3.36 39.20 8.70
C SER A 827 -4.49 38.26 9.11
N GLU A 828 -5.58 38.10 8.36
CA GLU A 828 -6.66 37.18 8.77
C GLU A 828 -6.22 35.70 8.74
N VAL A 829 -5.41 35.32 7.74
CA VAL A 829 -4.85 33.96 7.61
C VAL A 829 -3.91 33.67 8.77
N LEU A 830 -3.02 34.61 9.09
CA LEU A 830 -2.09 34.46 10.21
C LEU A 830 -2.78 34.53 11.58
N THR A 831 -3.87 35.29 11.70
CA THR A 831 -4.74 35.29 12.89
C THR A 831 -5.41 33.93 13.11
N ARG A 832 -5.84 33.25 12.04
CA ARG A 832 -6.39 31.88 12.16
C ARG A 832 -5.32 30.85 12.50
N LEU A 833 -4.08 31.03 12.03
CA LEU A 833 -2.95 30.22 12.49
C LEU A 833 -2.69 30.44 14.00
N ALA A 834 -2.71 31.69 14.46
CA ALA A 834 -2.53 32.04 15.86
C ALA A 834 -3.64 31.47 16.77
N SER A 835 -4.90 31.42 16.32
CA SER A 835 -6.00 30.84 17.11
C SER A 835 -5.84 29.35 17.39
N GLY A 836 -4.94 28.64 16.69
CA GLY A 836 -4.59 27.25 16.99
C GLY A 836 -3.90 27.04 18.35
N GLY A 837 -3.38 28.12 18.97
CA GLY A 837 -2.79 28.08 20.31
C GLY A 837 -1.64 27.08 20.40
N PHE A 838 -0.65 27.19 19.51
CA PHE A 838 0.45 26.24 19.41
C PHE A 838 1.53 26.48 20.47
N GLU A 839 2.07 25.38 21.01
CA GLU A 839 3.16 25.42 22.00
C GLU A 839 4.39 24.63 21.53
N TRP A 840 5.56 24.88 22.13
CA TRP A 840 6.79 24.11 21.87
C TRP A 840 6.68 22.60 22.19
N ALA A 841 5.61 22.17 22.87
CA ALA A 841 5.25 20.78 23.08
C ALA A 841 4.58 20.12 21.85
N ASP A 842 3.91 20.90 20.98
CA ASP A 842 3.32 20.39 19.73
C ASP A 842 4.38 19.92 18.71
N TYR A 843 5.60 20.47 18.80
CA TYR A 843 6.74 20.22 17.92
C TYR A 843 7.88 19.45 18.62
N PRO A 844 7.72 18.14 18.91
CA PRO A 844 8.75 17.36 19.59
C PRO A 844 10.04 17.21 18.76
N SER A 845 11.17 17.00 19.44
CA SER A 845 12.51 16.92 18.84
C SER A 845 12.69 15.74 17.86
N ARG A 846 13.55 15.94 16.85
CA ARG A 846 13.84 15.11 15.64
C ARG A 846 14.00 13.56 15.76
N SER A 847 13.91 12.96 16.95
CA SER A 847 14.32 11.57 17.23
C SER A 847 13.33 10.44 16.91
N ASP A 848 12.07 10.73 16.55
CA ASP A 848 11.06 9.69 16.27
C ASP A 848 10.30 9.99 14.97
N GLY A 849 9.99 8.94 14.20
CA GLY A 849 9.45 9.06 12.84
C GLY A 849 8.05 9.70 12.75
N THR A 850 7.24 9.65 13.81
CA THR A 850 5.90 10.26 13.88
C THR A 850 5.91 11.79 13.96
N LYS A 851 7.09 12.42 14.07
CA LYS A 851 7.22 13.84 14.44
C LYS A 851 7.25 14.79 13.24
N GLY A 852 7.70 14.34 12.07
CA GLY A 852 7.63 15.13 10.83
C GLY A 852 6.18 15.43 10.43
N GLN A 853 5.30 14.43 10.61
CA GLN A 853 3.89 14.43 10.24
C GLN A 853 3.09 15.63 10.76
N ARG A 854 3.38 16.13 11.97
CA ARG A 854 2.69 17.32 12.53
C ARG A 854 3.11 18.63 11.89
N LEU A 855 4.39 18.80 11.58
CA LEU A 855 4.88 20.01 10.92
C LEU A 855 4.48 20.03 9.44
N GLU A 856 4.55 18.86 8.79
CA GLU A 856 4.00 18.62 7.45
C GLU A 856 2.50 18.86 7.35
N ALA A 857 1.73 18.43 8.37
CA ALA A 857 0.31 18.73 8.46
C ALA A 857 0.07 20.24 8.59
N LEU A 858 0.82 20.92 9.46
CA LEU A 858 0.70 22.37 9.65
C LEU A 858 0.98 23.15 8.36
N ALA A 859 2.00 22.77 7.59
CA ALA A 859 2.31 23.37 6.28
C ALA A 859 1.17 23.18 5.27
N ARG A 860 0.61 21.97 5.18
CA ARG A 860 -0.56 21.69 4.32
C ARG A 860 -1.82 22.44 4.78
N LEU A 861 -2.04 22.56 6.08
CA LEU A 861 -3.18 23.30 6.66
C LEU A 861 -3.11 24.80 6.34
N VAL A 862 -1.92 25.42 6.29
CA VAL A 862 -1.76 26.83 5.86
C VAL A 862 -2.32 27.06 4.45
N GLY A 863 -2.16 26.12 3.52
CA GLY A 863 -2.75 26.20 2.18
C GLY A 863 -4.29 26.21 2.16
N ILE A 864 -4.92 25.70 3.22
CA ILE A 864 -6.39 25.56 3.35
C ILE A 864 -7.01 26.75 4.10
N LEU A 865 -6.27 27.41 5.00
CA LEU A 865 -6.75 28.55 5.79
C LEU A 865 -7.44 29.65 4.97
N PRO A 866 -6.96 30.08 3.78
CA PRO A 866 -7.63 31.10 2.97
C PRO A 866 -9.07 30.73 2.58
N ARG A 867 -9.29 29.48 2.18
CA ARG A 867 -10.62 28.98 1.79
C ARG A 867 -11.60 28.95 2.97
N ALA A 868 -11.11 28.81 4.20
CA ALA A 868 -11.91 28.88 5.42
C ALA A 868 -12.14 30.32 5.94
N LEU A 869 -11.77 31.33 5.14
CA LEU A 869 -11.90 32.76 5.41
C LEU A 869 -12.50 33.52 4.20
N ASP A 870 -13.07 32.79 3.24
CA ASP A 870 -13.54 33.33 1.94
C ASP A 870 -12.46 34.19 1.25
N ARG A 871 -11.25 33.61 1.14
CA ARG A 871 -10.10 34.17 0.42
C ARG A 871 -9.56 33.16 -0.62
N ARG A 872 -8.98 33.70 -1.68
CA ARG A 872 -8.30 32.96 -2.76
C ARG A 872 -6.84 32.74 -2.43
N THR A 873 -6.27 31.65 -2.93
CA THR A 873 -4.82 31.43 -3.01
C THR A 873 -4.35 31.74 -4.43
N ILE A 874 -3.18 32.36 -4.55
CA ILE A 874 -2.44 32.54 -5.82
C ILE A 874 -1.10 31.82 -5.72
N VAL A 875 -0.44 31.56 -6.85
CA VAL A 875 0.86 30.89 -6.90
C VAL A 875 1.90 31.74 -7.63
N MET A 876 3.18 31.47 -7.39
CA MET A 876 4.31 32.25 -7.92
C MET A 876 5.26 31.34 -8.72
N ASN A 877 5.68 31.75 -9.92
CA ASN A 877 6.66 31.00 -10.71
C ASN A 877 7.64 31.93 -11.43
N VAL A 878 8.92 31.58 -11.43
CA VAL A 878 9.94 32.20 -12.29
C VAL A 878 10.32 31.19 -13.38
N ARG A 879 10.31 31.62 -14.64
CA ARG A 879 10.57 30.76 -15.80
C ARG A 879 12.00 30.21 -15.77
N GLY A 880 12.16 28.90 -16.01
CA GLY A 880 13.47 28.22 -15.92
C GLY A 880 14.02 28.06 -14.48
N VAL A 881 13.25 28.41 -13.44
CA VAL A 881 13.65 28.24 -12.03
C VAL A 881 12.79 27.13 -11.41
N SER A 882 13.45 26.04 -11.04
CA SER A 882 12.83 24.85 -10.43
C SER A 882 13.51 24.46 -9.12
N TRP A 883 12.75 23.76 -8.27
CA TRP A 883 13.07 23.47 -6.88
C TRP A 883 12.69 22.03 -6.48
#